data_AF-A0A957D824-F1
#
_entry.id   AF-A0A957D824-F1
#
_cell.length_a   1.000
_cell.length_b   1.000
_cell.length_c   1.000
_cell.angle_alpha   90.00
_cell.angle_beta   90.00
_cell.angle_gamma   90.00
#
_symmetry.space_group_name_H-M   'P 1'
#
loop_
_entity.id
_entity.type
_entity.pdbx_description
1 polymer ?
#
loop_
_entity_poly.entity_id
_entity_poly.type
_entity_poly.pdbx_seq_one_letter_code
_entity_poly.pdbx_strand_id
1 'polypeptide(L)'
;MAKNPTPQQESEGIQYRRRHGGLIGVRSKVQVRDSIALSLVYTPGVAEPCLEIAREPKRSFDVTCRGNTIAIVSDGSSAFGMGNIGPEAILPVLESKAVIMKNFAGVDALPLALKSNSTEEIVNTVLNLGPTFGAISVEDIASPRGLAVTNLLERSLNIPVLNNHREGVGIGVLAGMINAARLVGKELTQMRIVINGAGTAGLGTANLLYEYGLSKVIVCDQQGAIYKYRPLNMNWAKWEIAQHSNPDNEQGDLVEMLKGADAYVGFANSGKLTADVIKSMAADPILFTFASPLEMTPQKARAAGAAVVATSHSTYPNQMDISVVVPGIFRGLLDARASHFPVSAHIAAAEAIASSISDDELNPDYIYPKVLDYSVAPTVAAAVAEAVIQAGCARNPEINPADIAERTRRFVYEGHFPIPPKSSKEMTVSEESLEQHERFQGLLEIYSKLPVKDERILKQFYLMPQAMEPAKIIQANPSEVFELTPRSNLVGVVSDGTAVLGLGNIGGRAALPVMEGKAILFHTFAGVEAFPICVSTQDPDEIVEIVKRLEPTFGGINLEDISAPRCFYIENKLREETDIPIFHDDQHGTAVVVLAGIMNACRLTGKQIGDLAVVVNGAGASAIAVTKLLMAMGLRDVIMLDSKGTIYKGRKGLNWIKEEMAEVTNQEKVKGDLAKAVQGRDVFIGLSVAGALKPEMVKGMAKDPFIFGLANPTPEIMPDLALEAGASIVATGRSDLPNQVNNSLAFPGIFRGALDSRVRNITDEMKIAAAQAIAGLVETKDLRSDWIIPKGTDFSVAPAVAEAVTRKAIELGLARVKVDPTAVAERVRHFVYEQRD
;
A
#
# COMPACT_ATOMS: atom_id res chain seq x y z
N MET A 1 -27.67 -26.48 -11.76
CA MET A 1 -27.33 -26.52 -10.33
C MET A 1 -26.21 -27.53 -10.13
N ALA A 2 -24.96 -27.09 -10.29
CA ALA A 2 -23.81 -27.90 -9.93
C ALA A 2 -23.73 -27.91 -8.40
N LYS A 3 -23.71 -29.10 -7.80
CA LYS A 3 -23.54 -29.27 -6.36
C LYS A 3 -22.22 -28.63 -5.93
N ASN A 4 -22.26 -27.80 -4.88
CA ASN A 4 -21.05 -27.38 -4.17
C ASN A 4 -20.21 -28.63 -3.87
N PRO A 5 -18.89 -28.64 -4.15
CA PRO A 5 -18.05 -29.73 -3.71
C PRO A 5 -18.14 -29.82 -2.17
N THR A 6 -18.44 -31.02 -1.68
CA THR A 6 -18.26 -31.38 -0.26
C THR A 6 -16.87 -30.97 0.22
N PRO A 7 -16.67 -30.60 1.50
CA PRO A 7 -15.38 -30.25 2.06
C PRO A 7 -14.44 -31.47 2.07
N GLN A 8 -13.89 -31.81 0.92
CA GLN A 8 -12.71 -32.65 0.74
C GLN A 8 -11.51 -31.81 1.14
N GLN A 9 -10.88 -32.18 2.26
CA GLN A 9 -9.56 -31.75 2.77
C GLN A 9 -8.92 -30.58 2.00
N GLU A 10 -9.37 -29.35 2.26
CA GLU A 10 -8.66 -28.15 1.81
C GLU A 10 -7.19 -28.24 2.25
N SER A 11 -6.25 -27.83 1.40
CA SER A 11 -4.84 -27.86 1.78
C SER A 11 -4.60 -27.01 3.04
N GLU A 12 -3.62 -27.38 3.85
CA GLU A 12 -3.28 -26.60 5.05
C GLU A 12 -2.91 -25.14 4.69
N GLY A 13 -2.47 -24.88 3.46
CA GLY A 13 -2.20 -23.53 2.97
C GLY A 13 -3.46 -22.68 2.82
N ILE A 14 -4.53 -23.27 2.26
CA ILE A 14 -5.84 -22.63 2.15
C ILE A 14 -6.45 -22.39 3.54
N GLN A 15 -6.42 -23.42 4.41
CA GLN A 15 -6.95 -23.30 5.77
C GLN A 15 -6.21 -22.22 6.60
N TYR A 16 -4.90 -22.08 6.41
CA TYR A 16 -4.13 -21.03 7.06
C TYR A 16 -4.55 -19.64 6.56
N ARG A 17 -4.64 -19.43 5.23
CA ARG A 17 -5.07 -18.15 4.66
C ARG A 17 -6.46 -17.73 5.15
N ARG A 18 -7.43 -18.66 5.20
CA ARG A 18 -8.78 -18.41 5.73
C ARG A 18 -8.77 -17.97 7.19
N ARG A 19 -7.92 -18.58 8.03
CA ARG A 19 -7.83 -18.24 9.46
C ARG A 19 -7.18 -16.88 9.71
N HIS A 20 -6.25 -16.46 8.86
CA HIS A 20 -5.42 -15.27 9.08
C HIS A 20 -5.73 -14.10 8.14
N GLY A 21 -6.68 -14.27 7.20
CA GLY A 21 -7.00 -13.28 6.17
C GLY A 21 -5.78 -12.97 5.31
N GLY A 22 -5.17 -14.00 4.73
CA GLY A 22 -3.91 -13.90 3.99
C GLY A 22 -2.65 -14.25 4.78
N LEU A 23 -1.50 -13.77 4.30
CA LEU A 23 -0.12 -14.01 4.76
C LEU A 23 0.64 -12.73 5.15
N ILE A 24 0.15 -11.53 4.80
CA ILE A 24 0.71 -10.25 5.27
C ILE A 24 -0.28 -9.47 6.11
N GLY A 25 0.22 -8.53 6.90
CA GLY A 25 -0.56 -7.52 7.60
C GLY A 25 0.19 -6.20 7.72
N VAL A 26 -0.51 -5.16 8.18
CA VAL A 26 0.06 -3.83 8.42
C VAL A 26 -0.07 -3.48 9.90
N ARG A 27 1.02 -3.06 10.53
CA ARG A 27 1.02 -2.70 11.97
C ARG A 27 1.89 -1.49 12.24
N SER A 28 1.70 -0.91 13.43
CA SER A 28 2.59 0.14 13.92
C SER A 28 3.89 -0.45 14.47
N LYS A 29 5.00 0.24 14.22
CA LYS A 29 6.30 -0.02 14.87
C LYS A 29 6.34 0.52 16.31
N VAL A 30 5.35 1.31 16.71
CA VAL A 30 5.31 2.01 18.00
C VAL A 30 3.95 1.79 18.67
N GLN A 31 3.94 1.65 19.99
CA GLN A 31 2.70 1.35 20.72
C GLN A 31 2.01 2.63 21.19
N VAL A 32 0.74 2.80 20.81
CA VAL A 32 -0.10 3.93 21.24
C VAL A 32 -0.90 3.51 22.49
N ARG A 33 -0.28 3.69 23.66
CA ARG A 33 -0.86 3.28 24.97
C ARG A 33 -1.50 4.43 25.74
N ASP A 34 -1.09 5.66 25.48
CA ASP A 34 -1.55 6.86 26.19
C ASP A 34 -1.63 8.08 25.26
N SER A 35 -2.03 9.22 25.83
CA SER A 35 -2.16 10.48 25.10
C SER A 35 -0.83 11.06 24.61
N ILE A 36 0.28 10.76 25.28
CA ILE A 36 1.61 11.25 24.89
C ILE A 36 2.04 10.52 23.63
N ALA A 37 2.00 9.18 23.64
CA ALA A 37 2.29 8.37 22.46
C ALA A 37 1.37 8.75 21.27
N LEU A 38 0.08 8.98 21.53
CA LEU A 38 -0.85 9.45 20.50
C LEU A 38 -0.42 10.81 19.90
N SER A 39 0.06 11.73 20.73
CA SER A 39 0.49 13.06 20.29
C SER A 39 1.79 13.07 19.46
N LEU A 40 2.61 12.02 19.59
CA LEU A 40 3.85 11.84 18.81
C LEU A 40 3.59 11.17 17.46
N VAL A 41 2.65 10.23 17.42
CA VAL A 41 2.27 9.48 16.20
C VAL A 41 1.28 10.27 15.34
N TYR A 42 0.49 11.14 15.97
CA TYR A 42 -0.56 11.91 15.32
C TYR A 42 -0.50 13.38 15.76
N THR A 43 -1.62 14.08 15.82
CA THR A 43 -1.65 15.51 16.15
C THR A 43 -1.40 15.76 17.65
N PRO A 44 -0.67 16.83 18.00
CA PRO A 44 -0.08 17.84 17.11
C PRO A 44 1.34 17.51 16.58
N GLY A 45 2.04 16.50 17.12
CA GLY A 45 3.46 16.25 16.83
C GLY A 45 3.77 15.96 15.37
N VAL A 46 2.90 15.19 14.69
CA VAL A 46 3.06 14.76 13.28
C VAL A 46 3.18 15.92 12.28
N ALA A 47 2.83 17.15 12.67
CA ALA A 47 2.99 18.31 11.80
C ALA A 47 4.47 18.60 11.47
N GLU A 48 5.41 18.34 12.38
CA GLU A 48 6.83 18.63 12.14
C GLU A 48 7.46 17.74 11.05
N PRO A 49 7.32 16.40 11.05
CA PRO A 49 7.82 15.59 9.93
C PRO A 49 7.16 15.96 8.59
N CYS A 50 5.90 16.40 8.57
CA CYS A 50 5.27 16.94 7.36
C CYS A 50 5.97 18.21 6.85
N LEU A 51 6.23 19.17 7.75
CA LEU A 51 6.91 20.42 7.42
C LEU A 51 8.35 20.17 6.96
N GLU A 52 9.03 19.20 7.56
CA GLU A 52 10.38 18.80 7.16
C GLU A 52 10.41 18.26 5.73
N ILE A 53 9.45 17.40 5.35
CA ILE A 53 9.34 16.91 3.97
C ILE A 53 8.93 18.04 3.01
N ALA A 54 8.07 18.97 3.44
CA ALA A 54 7.70 20.11 2.63
C ALA A 54 8.90 21.05 2.35
N ARG A 55 9.82 21.20 3.31
CA ARG A 55 11.10 21.92 3.15
C ARG A 55 12.08 21.13 2.28
N GLU A 56 12.26 19.85 2.56
CA GLU A 56 13.17 18.97 1.85
C GLU A 56 12.48 17.64 1.47
N PRO A 57 11.95 17.51 0.23
CA PRO A 57 11.18 16.34 -0.19
C PRO A 57 11.89 14.99 -0.08
N LYS A 58 13.22 14.99 -0.06
CA LYS A 58 14.04 13.77 0.09
C LYS A 58 13.94 13.19 1.52
N ARG A 59 13.63 14.00 2.52
CA ARG A 59 13.45 13.57 3.91
C ARG A 59 12.30 12.57 4.07
N SER A 60 11.40 12.48 3.09
CA SER A 60 10.37 11.42 3.06
C SER A 60 10.96 10.01 3.13
N PHE A 61 12.20 9.76 2.67
CA PHE A 61 12.85 8.45 2.82
C PHE A 61 13.37 8.19 4.25
N ASP A 62 13.59 9.25 5.03
CA ASP A 62 14.11 9.20 6.41
C ASP A 62 13.00 9.10 7.44
N VAL A 63 11.93 9.87 7.27
CA VAL A 63 10.92 10.09 8.32
C VAL A 63 9.59 9.40 8.02
N THR A 64 9.53 8.54 7.00
CA THR A 64 8.31 7.78 6.64
C THR A 64 8.68 6.36 6.18
N CYS A 65 7.70 5.46 6.16
CA CYS A 65 7.82 4.09 5.68
C CYS A 65 8.26 4.03 4.22
N ARG A 66 8.11 5.12 3.44
CA ARG A 66 8.57 5.21 2.05
C ARG A 66 10.01 4.72 1.87
N GLY A 67 10.89 5.00 2.84
CA GLY A 67 12.28 4.58 2.78
C GLY A 67 12.51 3.07 2.80
N ASN A 68 11.50 2.28 3.18
CA ASN A 68 11.56 0.83 3.25
C ASN A 68 10.44 0.11 2.47
N THR A 69 9.51 0.86 1.86
CA THR A 69 8.32 0.31 1.20
C THR A 69 8.46 0.26 -0.32
N ILE A 70 8.14 -0.89 -0.91
CA ILE A 70 7.98 -1.08 -2.36
C ILE A 70 6.51 -1.37 -2.73
N ALA A 71 6.11 -0.97 -3.93
CA ALA A 71 4.86 -1.42 -4.53
C ALA A 71 5.11 -2.62 -5.44
N ILE A 72 4.41 -3.74 -5.21
CA ILE A 72 4.41 -4.88 -6.13
C ILE A 72 3.19 -4.79 -7.03
N VAL A 73 3.39 -4.35 -8.28
CA VAL A 73 2.32 -3.99 -9.20
C VAL A 73 2.08 -5.07 -10.24
N SER A 74 0.82 -5.50 -10.38
CA SER A 74 0.39 -6.41 -11.44
C SER A 74 -1.05 -6.16 -11.86
N ASP A 75 -1.40 -6.51 -13.09
CA ASP A 75 -2.79 -6.61 -13.55
C ASP A 75 -3.29 -8.07 -13.68
N GLY A 76 -2.44 -9.05 -13.33
CA GLY A 76 -2.75 -10.47 -13.41
C GLY A 76 -2.86 -11.02 -14.84
N SER A 77 -2.37 -10.27 -15.85
CA SER A 77 -2.51 -10.67 -17.26
C SER A 77 -1.58 -11.79 -17.71
N SER A 78 -0.53 -12.08 -16.93
CA SER A 78 0.44 -13.15 -17.20
C SER A 78 0.84 -13.86 -15.90
N ALA A 79 -0.16 -14.31 -15.16
CA ALA A 79 0.01 -15.02 -13.91
C ALA A 79 0.54 -16.45 -14.13
N PHE A 80 1.85 -16.57 -14.27
CA PHE A 80 2.52 -17.84 -14.55
C PHE A 80 1.87 -18.58 -15.74
N GLY A 81 2.02 -19.91 -15.81
CA GLY A 81 1.41 -20.75 -16.86
C GLY A 81 -0.13 -20.77 -16.88
N MET A 82 -0.84 -19.96 -16.08
CA MET A 82 -2.31 -19.81 -16.11
C MET A 82 -2.79 -18.70 -17.06
N GLY A 83 -1.88 -17.87 -17.57
CA GLY A 83 -2.23 -16.76 -18.45
C GLY A 83 -2.93 -15.63 -17.69
N ASN A 84 -3.99 -15.08 -18.27
CA ASN A 84 -4.73 -13.97 -17.66
C ASN A 84 -5.75 -14.50 -16.64
N ILE A 85 -5.51 -14.20 -15.36
CA ILE A 85 -6.40 -14.57 -14.25
C ILE A 85 -7.16 -13.37 -13.66
N GLY A 86 -6.80 -12.16 -14.10
CA GLY A 86 -7.36 -10.91 -13.61
C GLY A 86 -6.75 -10.41 -12.28
N PRO A 87 -7.08 -9.18 -11.88
CA PRO A 87 -6.41 -8.49 -10.78
C PRO A 87 -6.71 -9.09 -9.40
N GLU A 88 -7.93 -9.54 -9.12
CA GLU A 88 -8.26 -10.08 -7.80
C GLU A 88 -7.57 -11.44 -7.55
N ALA A 89 -7.51 -12.28 -8.58
CA ALA A 89 -6.93 -13.61 -8.48
C ALA A 89 -5.40 -13.61 -8.40
N ILE A 90 -4.72 -12.53 -8.81
CA ILE A 90 -3.25 -12.42 -8.69
C ILE A 90 -2.79 -12.03 -7.28
N LEU A 91 -3.65 -11.45 -6.44
CA LEU A 91 -3.27 -10.98 -5.10
C LEU A 91 -2.56 -12.02 -4.22
N PRO A 92 -2.99 -13.29 -4.12
CA PRO A 92 -2.28 -14.28 -3.31
C PRO A 92 -0.83 -14.49 -3.72
N VAL A 93 -0.53 -14.35 -5.02
CA VAL A 93 0.81 -14.53 -5.60
C VAL A 93 1.70 -13.33 -5.26
N LEU A 94 1.17 -12.11 -5.43
CA LEU A 94 1.88 -10.88 -5.08
C LEU A 94 2.17 -10.83 -3.57
N GLU A 95 1.22 -11.30 -2.76
CA GLU A 95 1.39 -11.43 -1.32
C GLU A 95 2.51 -12.41 -0.96
N SER A 96 2.57 -13.58 -1.62
CA SER A 96 3.67 -14.52 -1.42
C SER A 96 5.03 -13.87 -1.70
N LYS A 97 5.13 -13.04 -2.75
CA LYS A 97 6.35 -12.25 -3.04
C LYS A 97 6.65 -11.23 -1.95
N ALA A 98 5.64 -10.51 -1.44
CA ALA A 98 5.82 -9.56 -0.34
C ALA A 98 6.38 -10.23 0.92
N VAL A 99 5.93 -11.43 1.25
CA VAL A 99 6.45 -12.20 2.38
C VAL A 99 7.93 -12.58 2.18
N ILE A 100 8.33 -12.95 0.96
CA ILE A 100 9.73 -13.23 0.63
C ILE A 100 10.58 -11.98 0.83
N MET A 101 10.14 -10.82 0.33
CA MET A 101 10.84 -9.53 0.55
C MET A 101 11.03 -9.23 2.04
N LYS A 102 9.97 -9.41 2.83
CA LYS A 102 10.02 -9.14 4.27
C LYS A 102 10.94 -10.11 5.00
N ASN A 103 10.85 -11.42 4.76
CA ASN A 103 11.64 -12.41 5.53
C ASN A 103 13.13 -12.40 5.20
N PHE A 104 13.49 -12.20 3.93
CA PHE A 104 14.89 -12.33 3.50
C PHE A 104 15.66 -11.00 3.50
N ALA A 105 14.98 -9.85 3.58
CA ALA A 105 15.67 -8.56 3.54
C ALA A 105 14.98 -7.43 4.33
N GLY A 106 13.91 -7.72 5.08
CA GLY A 106 13.19 -6.71 5.86
C GLY A 106 12.52 -5.62 5.02
N VAL A 107 12.31 -5.86 3.73
CA VAL A 107 11.66 -4.91 2.82
C VAL A 107 10.15 -4.99 3.00
N ASP A 108 9.51 -3.85 3.25
CA ASP A 108 8.06 -3.76 3.33
C ASP A 108 7.51 -3.71 1.90
N ALA A 109 6.62 -4.63 1.54
CA ALA A 109 6.15 -4.74 0.16
C ALA A 109 4.63 -4.81 0.13
N LEU A 110 4.00 -3.83 -0.54
CA LEU A 110 2.55 -3.78 -0.68
C LEU A 110 2.13 -4.37 -2.04
N PRO A 111 1.37 -5.48 -2.05
CA PRO A 111 0.72 -5.98 -3.26
C PRO A 111 -0.30 -4.96 -3.79
N LEU A 112 -0.16 -4.56 -5.06
CA LEU A 112 -1.09 -3.68 -5.77
C LEU A 112 -1.58 -4.36 -7.05
N ALA A 113 -2.72 -5.02 -6.94
CA ALA A 113 -3.44 -5.53 -8.10
C ALA A 113 -4.23 -4.39 -8.76
N LEU A 114 -3.97 -4.17 -10.06
CA LEU A 114 -4.55 -3.08 -10.83
C LEU A 114 -5.63 -3.56 -11.80
N LYS A 115 -6.82 -2.95 -11.70
CA LYS A 115 -7.90 -3.13 -12.68
C LYS A 115 -7.62 -2.29 -13.93
N SER A 116 -6.79 -2.79 -14.82
CA SER A 116 -6.39 -2.07 -16.04
C SER A 116 -6.30 -2.98 -17.26
N ASN A 117 -6.57 -2.40 -18.44
CA ASN A 117 -6.50 -3.09 -19.72
C ASN A 117 -5.42 -2.51 -20.65
N SER A 118 -4.75 -1.41 -20.29
CA SER A 118 -3.79 -0.73 -21.17
C SER A 118 -2.47 -0.40 -20.48
N THR A 119 -1.42 -0.22 -21.28
CA THR A 119 -0.09 0.22 -20.80
C THR A 119 -0.18 1.58 -20.11
N GLU A 120 -0.90 2.52 -20.72
CA GLU A 120 -0.98 3.91 -20.27
C GLU A 120 -1.66 4.02 -18.91
N GLU A 121 -2.76 3.29 -18.72
CA GLU A 121 -3.47 3.27 -17.44
C GLU A 121 -2.59 2.77 -16.29
N ILE A 122 -1.83 1.69 -16.50
CA ILE A 122 -0.89 1.16 -15.50
C ILE A 122 0.19 2.19 -15.21
N VAL A 123 0.81 2.75 -16.26
CA VAL A 123 1.88 3.74 -16.11
C VAL A 123 1.37 4.97 -15.37
N ASN A 124 0.28 5.60 -15.81
CA ASN A 124 -0.28 6.79 -15.18
C ASN A 124 -0.67 6.57 -13.72
N THR A 125 -1.20 5.39 -13.39
CA THR A 125 -1.52 5.03 -12.01
C THR A 125 -0.25 4.94 -11.16
N VAL A 126 0.74 4.17 -11.60
CA VAL A 126 1.97 3.93 -10.84
C VAL A 126 2.83 5.20 -10.72
N LEU A 127 2.88 6.05 -11.75
CA LEU A 127 3.52 7.36 -11.68
C LEU A 127 2.95 8.20 -10.54
N ASN A 128 1.63 8.18 -10.39
CA ASN A 128 0.96 8.94 -9.35
C ASN A 128 1.14 8.37 -7.94
N LEU A 129 1.58 7.12 -7.79
CA LEU A 129 1.91 6.50 -6.51
C LEU A 129 3.33 6.81 -6.02
N GLY A 130 4.13 7.51 -6.83
CA GLY A 130 5.50 7.89 -6.51
C GLY A 130 5.72 8.60 -5.16
N PRO A 131 4.76 9.35 -4.57
CA PRO A 131 4.92 9.91 -3.23
C PRO A 131 4.99 8.87 -2.10
N THR A 132 4.36 7.70 -2.28
CA THR A 132 4.18 6.69 -1.22
C THR A 132 5.35 5.69 -1.17
N PHE A 133 5.90 5.32 -2.32
CA PHE A 133 6.83 4.19 -2.43
C PHE A 133 8.29 4.63 -2.66
N GLY A 134 9.21 3.81 -2.15
CA GLY A 134 10.65 3.95 -2.35
C GLY A 134 11.16 3.23 -3.61
N ALA A 135 10.44 2.20 -4.07
CA ALA A 135 10.71 1.47 -5.30
C ALA A 135 9.44 0.83 -5.87
N ILE A 136 9.47 0.46 -7.15
CA ILE A 136 8.39 -0.26 -7.84
C ILE A 136 8.90 -1.62 -8.32
N SER A 137 8.14 -2.67 -8.02
CA SER A 137 8.31 -4.01 -8.58
C SER A 137 7.18 -4.29 -9.56
N VAL A 138 7.50 -4.50 -10.83
CA VAL A 138 6.53 -4.88 -11.87
C VAL A 138 6.47 -6.41 -11.96
N GLU A 139 5.27 -6.97 -11.87
CA GLU A 139 5.03 -8.41 -11.78
C GLU A 139 3.93 -8.90 -12.72
N ASP A 140 4.13 -10.06 -13.32
CA ASP A 140 3.08 -10.85 -13.98
C ASP A 140 2.21 -10.08 -15.02
N ILE A 141 2.80 -9.09 -15.71
CA ILE A 141 2.17 -8.36 -16.82
C ILE A 141 2.61 -8.97 -18.16
N ALA A 142 1.65 -9.32 -19.02
CA ALA A 142 1.89 -9.96 -20.31
C ALA A 142 2.83 -9.17 -21.24
N SER A 143 3.74 -9.89 -21.90
CA SER A 143 4.65 -9.34 -22.92
C SER A 143 3.89 -9.07 -24.24
N PRO A 144 4.21 -7.99 -24.99
CA PRO A 144 5.26 -6.99 -24.76
C PRO A 144 4.82 -5.82 -23.88
N ARG A 145 3.59 -5.82 -23.35
CA ARG A 145 3.05 -4.73 -22.52
C ARG A 145 3.85 -4.56 -21.23
N GLY A 146 4.21 -5.64 -20.54
CA GLY A 146 5.04 -5.58 -19.34
C GLY A 146 6.38 -4.88 -19.56
N LEU A 147 7.01 -5.10 -20.72
CA LEU A 147 8.25 -4.41 -21.12
C LEU A 147 8.01 -2.91 -21.35
N ALA A 148 6.91 -2.56 -22.04
CA ALA A 148 6.56 -1.16 -22.26
C ALA A 148 6.26 -0.42 -20.95
N VAL A 149 5.49 -1.03 -20.03
CA VAL A 149 5.23 -0.48 -18.69
C VAL A 149 6.55 -0.23 -17.96
N THR A 150 7.44 -1.22 -17.94
CA THR A 150 8.74 -1.13 -17.24
C THR A 150 9.59 0.01 -17.81
N ASN A 151 9.79 0.04 -19.13
CA ASN A 151 10.60 1.07 -19.79
C ASN A 151 10.05 2.49 -19.59
N LEU A 152 8.72 2.66 -19.60
CA LEU A 152 8.10 3.97 -19.37
C LEU A 152 8.27 4.41 -17.92
N LEU A 153 8.03 3.51 -16.96
CA LEU A 153 8.20 3.80 -15.54
C LEU A 153 9.65 4.12 -15.19
N GLU A 154 10.62 3.34 -15.67
CA GLU A 154 12.05 3.59 -15.45
C GLU A 154 12.50 4.98 -15.93
N ARG A 155 11.92 5.48 -17.03
CA ARG A 155 12.26 6.81 -17.59
C ARG A 155 11.54 7.95 -16.90
N SER A 156 10.40 7.68 -16.27
CA SER A 156 9.51 8.71 -15.74
C SER A 156 9.56 8.83 -14.22
N LEU A 157 9.92 7.76 -13.51
CA LEU A 157 10.09 7.76 -12.07
C LEU A 157 11.51 8.10 -11.66
N ASN A 158 11.64 8.83 -10.57
CA ASN A 158 12.91 9.07 -9.89
C ASN A 158 13.03 8.13 -8.67
N ILE A 159 12.65 6.87 -8.84
CA ILE A 159 12.82 5.77 -7.89
C ILE A 159 13.08 4.50 -8.70
N PRO A 160 13.81 3.51 -8.16
CA PRO A 160 14.10 2.28 -8.87
C PRO A 160 12.82 1.55 -9.24
N VAL A 161 12.80 1.08 -10.50
CA VAL A 161 11.77 0.20 -11.05
C VAL A 161 12.49 -1.08 -11.44
N LEU A 162 11.89 -2.22 -11.10
CA LEU A 162 12.43 -3.53 -11.40
C LEU A 162 11.29 -4.43 -11.87
N ASN A 163 11.42 -5.01 -13.06
CA ASN A 163 10.53 -6.07 -13.52
C ASN A 163 11.14 -7.43 -13.18
N ASN A 164 10.55 -8.13 -12.23
CA ASN A 164 11.14 -9.37 -11.70
C ASN A 164 11.24 -10.47 -12.76
N HIS A 165 10.38 -10.44 -13.79
CA HIS A 165 10.45 -11.36 -14.93
C HIS A 165 11.47 -10.95 -15.99
N ARG A 166 12.01 -9.73 -15.95
CA ARG A 166 13.04 -9.23 -16.88
C ARG A 166 14.41 -9.17 -16.19
N GLU A 167 14.59 -8.22 -15.28
CA GLU A 167 15.85 -8.02 -14.57
C GLU A 167 16.11 -9.15 -13.57
N GLY A 168 15.12 -9.51 -12.76
CA GLY A 168 15.27 -10.55 -11.73
C GLY A 168 15.67 -11.92 -12.31
N VAL A 169 14.97 -12.37 -13.36
CA VAL A 169 15.31 -13.61 -14.07
C VAL A 169 16.66 -13.50 -14.77
N GLY A 170 16.94 -12.39 -15.48
CA GLY A 170 18.21 -12.19 -16.15
C GLY A 170 19.40 -12.28 -15.20
N ILE A 171 19.32 -11.62 -14.04
CA ILE A 171 20.34 -11.63 -12.99
C ILE A 171 20.57 -13.06 -12.47
N GLY A 172 19.49 -13.78 -12.17
CA GLY A 172 19.58 -15.17 -11.73
C GLY A 172 20.23 -16.07 -12.78
N VAL A 173 19.87 -15.94 -14.06
CA VAL A 173 20.47 -16.70 -15.15
C VAL A 173 21.95 -16.40 -15.31
N LEU A 174 22.34 -15.12 -15.29
CA LEU A 174 23.75 -14.72 -15.37
C LEU A 174 24.55 -15.32 -14.21
N ALA A 175 24.05 -15.24 -12.97
CA ALA A 175 24.70 -15.81 -11.79
C ALA A 175 24.93 -17.33 -11.92
N GLY A 176 23.90 -18.07 -12.31
CA GLY A 176 24.03 -19.51 -12.56
C GLY A 176 24.99 -19.80 -13.71
N MET A 177 25.00 -18.98 -14.76
CA MET A 177 25.85 -19.21 -15.93
C MET A 177 27.32 -18.89 -15.65
N ILE A 178 27.64 -17.90 -14.80
CA ILE A 178 28.99 -17.66 -14.28
C ILE A 178 29.52 -18.93 -13.60
N ASN A 179 28.73 -19.52 -12.70
CA ASN A 179 29.11 -20.73 -11.96
C ASN A 179 29.22 -21.96 -12.85
N ALA A 180 28.27 -22.14 -13.76
CA ALA A 180 28.29 -23.24 -14.71
C ALA A 180 29.51 -23.17 -15.64
N ALA A 181 29.83 -21.98 -16.18
CA ALA A 181 30.98 -21.75 -17.04
C ALA A 181 32.31 -22.00 -16.29
N ARG A 182 32.43 -21.50 -15.06
CA ARG A 182 33.58 -21.80 -14.17
C ARG A 182 33.76 -23.30 -13.97
N LEU A 183 32.68 -24.03 -13.67
CA LEU A 183 32.71 -25.46 -13.42
C LEU A 183 33.15 -26.28 -14.64
N VAL A 184 32.71 -25.92 -15.85
CA VAL A 184 33.10 -26.63 -17.09
C VAL A 184 34.38 -26.09 -17.71
N GLY A 185 35.05 -25.11 -17.09
CA GLY A 185 36.30 -24.53 -17.57
C GLY A 185 36.17 -23.72 -18.87
N LYS A 186 35.01 -23.09 -19.10
CA LYS A 186 34.76 -22.24 -20.29
C LYS A 186 34.78 -20.76 -19.93
N GLU A 187 35.30 -19.93 -20.82
CA GLU A 187 35.19 -18.48 -20.72
C GLU A 187 33.78 -18.05 -21.16
N LEU A 188 32.98 -17.49 -20.23
CA LEU A 188 31.57 -17.19 -20.45
C LEU A 188 31.33 -16.25 -21.65
N THR A 189 32.18 -15.24 -21.85
CA THR A 189 32.10 -14.25 -22.94
C THR A 189 32.31 -14.86 -24.34
N GLN A 190 32.94 -16.05 -24.43
CA GLN A 190 33.20 -16.77 -25.69
C GLN A 190 32.13 -17.83 -26.00
N MET A 191 31.28 -18.16 -25.03
CA MET A 191 30.27 -19.21 -25.18
C MET A 191 29.18 -18.81 -26.18
N ARG A 192 28.74 -19.80 -26.97
CA ARG A 192 27.55 -19.68 -27.81
C ARG A 192 26.30 -20.13 -27.04
N ILE A 193 25.42 -19.19 -26.74
CA ILE A 193 24.23 -19.41 -25.90
C ILE A 193 22.96 -19.28 -26.74
N VAL A 194 22.10 -20.30 -26.68
CA VAL A 194 20.79 -20.30 -27.34
C VAL A 194 19.69 -20.19 -26.30
N ILE A 195 18.87 -19.15 -26.42
CA ILE A 195 17.73 -18.88 -25.54
C ILE A 195 16.44 -19.22 -26.30
N ASN A 196 15.64 -20.15 -25.78
CA ASN A 196 14.33 -20.47 -26.34
C ASN A 196 13.21 -19.80 -25.53
N GLY A 197 12.50 -18.88 -26.19
CA GLY A 197 11.37 -18.14 -25.64
C GLY A 197 11.62 -16.63 -25.62
N ALA A 198 11.10 -15.92 -26.63
CA ALA A 198 11.22 -14.46 -26.75
C ALA A 198 10.14 -13.66 -25.98
N GLY A 199 9.82 -14.10 -24.75
CA GLY A 199 8.99 -13.35 -23.80
C GLY A 199 9.83 -12.40 -22.95
N THR A 200 9.24 -11.79 -21.90
CA THR A 200 9.92 -10.86 -20.99
C THR A 200 11.23 -11.45 -20.42
N ALA A 201 11.19 -12.69 -19.93
CA ALA A 201 12.36 -13.38 -19.37
C ALA A 201 13.48 -13.65 -20.37
N GLY A 202 13.15 -14.20 -21.55
CA GLY A 202 14.18 -14.50 -22.55
C GLY A 202 14.81 -13.26 -23.15
N LEU A 203 14.01 -12.21 -23.42
CA LEU A 203 14.53 -10.94 -23.91
C LEU A 203 15.37 -10.21 -22.85
N GLY A 204 14.93 -10.19 -21.59
CA GLY A 204 15.69 -9.62 -20.48
C GLY A 204 17.01 -10.34 -20.22
N THR A 205 16.99 -11.68 -20.22
CA THR A 205 18.19 -12.52 -20.09
C THR A 205 19.17 -12.27 -21.23
N ALA A 206 18.69 -12.24 -22.48
CA ALA A 206 19.54 -11.99 -23.64
C ALA A 206 20.22 -10.62 -23.56
N ASN A 207 19.46 -9.59 -23.18
CA ASN A 207 20.00 -8.24 -23.02
C ASN A 207 21.07 -8.19 -21.93
N LEU A 208 20.83 -8.76 -20.75
CA LEU A 208 21.81 -8.72 -19.66
C LEU A 208 23.08 -9.52 -19.99
N LEU A 209 22.95 -10.68 -20.65
CA LEU A 209 24.12 -11.44 -21.12
C LEU A 209 24.94 -10.62 -22.12
N TYR A 210 24.28 -9.91 -23.03
CA TYR A 210 24.96 -9.00 -23.96
C TYR A 210 25.68 -7.87 -23.22
N GLU A 211 25.03 -7.19 -22.28
CA GLU A 211 25.61 -6.12 -21.45
C GLU A 211 26.79 -6.61 -20.60
N TYR A 212 26.79 -7.89 -20.18
CA TYR A 212 27.91 -8.51 -19.50
C TYR A 212 29.13 -8.73 -20.42
N GLY A 213 28.93 -8.71 -21.74
CA GLY A 213 29.99 -8.85 -22.75
C GLY A 213 29.91 -10.12 -23.62
N LEU A 214 28.82 -10.88 -23.56
CA LEU A 214 28.64 -12.04 -24.44
C LEU A 214 28.27 -11.58 -25.85
N SER A 215 29.00 -12.07 -26.85
CA SER A 215 28.76 -11.72 -28.26
C SER A 215 27.88 -12.71 -29.01
N LYS A 216 27.81 -13.98 -28.59
CA LYS A 216 27.12 -15.07 -29.31
C LYS A 216 25.85 -15.56 -28.59
N VAL A 217 24.93 -14.62 -28.33
CA VAL A 217 23.62 -14.91 -27.73
C VAL A 217 22.55 -14.94 -28.82
N ILE A 218 21.87 -16.06 -29.01
CA ILE A 218 20.83 -16.25 -30.03
C ILE A 218 19.49 -16.48 -29.33
N VAL A 219 18.50 -15.64 -29.63
CA VAL A 219 17.13 -15.81 -29.11
C VAL A 219 16.26 -16.48 -30.17
N CYS A 220 15.55 -17.53 -29.78
CA CYS A 220 14.57 -18.21 -30.61
C CYS A 220 13.14 -17.97 -30.09
N ASP A 221 12.19 -17.86 -31.02
CA ASP A 221 10.76 -17.95 -30.74
C ASP A 221 10.14 -19.15 -31.48
N GLN A 222 8.81 -19.24 -31.51
CA GLN A 222 8.10 -20.35 -32.15
C GLN A 222 8.43 -20.53 -33.65
N GLN A 223 8.96 -19.52 -34.33
CA GLN A 223 9.32 -19.57 -35.75
C GLN A 223 10.83 -19.76 -35.98
N GLY A 224 11.63 -19.95 -34.92
CA GLY A 224 13.08 -20.10 -35.01
C GLY A 224 13.84 -18.87 -34.55
N ALA A 225 15.08 -18.72 -35.02
CA ALA A 225 15.98 -17.64 -34.64
C ALA A 225 15.36 -16.25 -34.89
N ILE A 226 15.61 -15.34 -33.95
CA ILE A 226 15.41 -13.91 -34.12
C ILE A 226 16.69 -13.34 -34.74
N TYR A 227 16.53 -12.57 -35.80
CA TYR A 227 17.62 -12.03 -36.59
C TYR A 227 17.20 -10.72 -37.26
N LYS A 228 18.18 -9.94 -37.71
CA LYS A 228 17.95 -8.60 -38.26
C LYS A 228 17.08 -8.68 -39.52
N TYR A 229 16.03 -7.87 -39.56
CA TYR A 229 15.05 -7.80 -40.65
C TYR A 229 14.23 -9.08 -40.88
N ARG A 230 14.06 -9.94 -39.88
CA ARG A 230 13.11 -11.05 -39.96
C ARG A 230 11.69 -10.53 -40.31
N PRO A 231 11.04 -11.04 -41.36
CA PRO A 231 9.88 -10.37 -41.97
C PRO A 231 8.56 -10.50 -41.21
N LEU A 232 8.38 -11.53 -40.37
CA LEU A 232 7.12 -11.85 -39.71
C LEU A 232 7.29 -12.19 -38.22
N ASN A 233 6.21 -11.96 -37.45
CA ASN A 233 6.09 -12.28 -36.02
C ASN A 233 7.10 -11.54 -35.11
N MET A 234 7.52 -10.35 -35.55
CA MET A 234 8.38 -9.42 -34.81
C MET A 234 7.52 -8.35 -34.12
N ASN A 235 7.78 -8.10 -32.84
CA ASN A 235 7.32 -6.91 -32.14
C ASN A 235 8.52 -5.98 -31.90
N TRP A 236 8.29 -4.78 -31.36
CA TRP A 236 9.34 -3.78 -31.13
C TRP A 236 10.49 -4.33 -30.27
N ALA A 237 10.19 -5.10 -29.23
CA ALA A 237 11.20 -5.65 -28.31
C ALA A 237 12.03 -6.75 -28.96
N LYS A 238 11.40 -7.61 -29.79
CA LYS A 238 12.11 -8.58 -30.62
C LYS A 238 12.99 -7.90 -31.66
N TRP A 239 12.55 -6.77 -32.21
CA TRP A 239 13.34 -6.01 -33.16
C TRP A 239 14.57 -5.37 -32.52
N GLU A 240 14.42 -4.87 -31.29
CA GLU A 240 15.51 -4.29 -30.49
C GLU A 240 16.57 -5.34 -30.14
N ILE A 241 16.16 -6.50 -29.61
CA ILE A 241 17.10 -7.59 -29.29
C ILE A 241 17.81 -8.10 -30.55
N ALA A 242 17.14 -8.12 -31.72
CA ALA A 242 17.73 -8.55 -32.98
C ALA A 242 18.86 -7.62 -33.49
N GLN A 243 19.03 -6.42 -32.92
CA GLN A 243 20.13 -5.53 -33.30
C GLN A 243 21.47 -5.97 -32.71
N HIS A 244 21.46 -6.75 -31.63
CA HIS A 244 22.68 -7.12 -30.89
C HIS A 244 22.75 -8.60 -30.51
N SER A 245 21.62 -9.27 -30.26
CA SER A 245 21.57 -10.74 -30.24
C SER A 245 21.66 -11.29 -31.67
N ASN A 246 22.34 -12.42 -31.84
CA ASN A 246 22.58 -13.07 -33.14
C ASN A 246 23.32 -12.17 -34.16
N PRO A 247 24.56 -11.74 -33.87
CA PRO A 247 25.29 -10.78 -34.70
C PRO A 247 25.60 -11.31 -36.11
N ASP A 248 25.75 -12.62 -36.25
CA ASP A 248 26.02 -13.29 -37.53
C ASP A 248 24.75 -13.49 -38.38
N ASN A 249 23.60 -13.02 -37.88
CA ASN A 249 22.31 -13.09 -38.55
C ASN A 249 21.93 -14.54 -38.91
N GLU A 250 22.28 -15.49 -38.03
CA GLU A 250 22.01 -16.92 -38.20
C GLU A 250 20.50 -17.13 -38.36
N GLN A 251 20.13 -17.99 -39.31
CA GLN A 251 18.75 -18.34 -39.60
C GLN A 251 18.57 -19.83 -39.41
N GLY A 252 17.36 -20.21 -39.01
CA GLY A 252 17.03 -21.61 -38.79
C GLY A 252 16.11 -21.80 -37.61
N ASP A 253 15.74 -23.06 -37.41
CA ASP A 253 14.92 -23.44 -36.28
C ASP A 253 15.75 -23.68 -35.00
N LEU A 254 15.09 -23.91 -33.87
CA LEU A 254 15.77 -24.11 -32.59
C LEU A 254 16.79 -25.27 -32.62
N VAL A 255 16.50 -26.35 -33.35
CA VAL A 255 17.39 -27.52 -33.42
C VAL A 255 18.66 -27.18 -34.19
N GLU A 256 18.53 -26.42 -35.28
CA GLU A 256 19.67 -25.92 -36.03
C GLU A 256 20.53 -24.98 -35.18
N MET A 257 19.90 -24.07 -34.45
CA MET A 257 20.61 -23.16 -33.56
C MET A 257 21.32 -23.89 -32.42
N LEU A 258 20.82 -25.03 -31.94
CA LEU A 258 21.47 -25.76 -30.83
C LEU A 258 22.75 -26.51 -31.24
N LYS A 259 22.98 -26.76 -32.53
CA LYS A 259 24.20 -27.44 -32.98
C LYS A 259 25.44 -26.65 -32.60
N GLY A 260 26.36 -27.28 -31.88
CA GLY A 260 27.59 -26.64 -31.39
C GLY A 260 27.37 -25.49 -30.39
N ALA A 261 26.17 -25.34 -29.82
CA ALA A 261 25.95 -24.38 -28.73
C ALA A 261 26.61 -24.87 -27.43
N ASP A 262 27.17 -23.96 -26.64
CA ASP A 262 27.73 -24.24 -25.32
C ASP A 262 26.65 -24.32 -24.24
N ALA A 263 25.61 -23.51 -24.39
CA ALA A 263 24.51 -23.45 -23.43
C ALA A 263 23.14 -23.29 -24.08
N TYR A 264 22.15 -23.86 -23.41
CA TYR A 264 20.73 -23.69 -23.70
C TYR A 264 20.02 -23.05 -22.50
N VAL A 265 19.17 -22.06 -22.74
CA VAL A 265 18.27 -21.49 -21.73
C VAL A 265 16.83 -21.51 -22.25
N GLY A 266 16.01 -22.41 -21.71
CA GLY A 266 14.64 -22.64 -22.17
C GLY A 266 13.58 -22.08 -21.23
N PHE A 267 12.89 -21.02 -21.67
CA PHE A 267 11.71 -20.46 -21.00
C PHE A 267 10.38 -20.97 -21.57
N ALA A 268 10.40 -21.59 -22.74
CA ALA A 268 9.25 -22.19 -23.39
C ALA A 268 9.50 -23.67 -23.68
N ASN A 269 8.47 -24.50 -23.56
CA ASN A 269 8.54 -25.90 -23.96
C ASN A 269 8.20 -26.01 -25.44
N SER A 270 9.19 -26.33 -26.27
CA SER A 270 9.01 -26.50 -27.71
C SER A 270 8.84 -27.96 -28.13
N GLY A 271 9.13 -28.90 -27.22
CA GLY A 271 9.26 -30.33 -27.51
C GLY A 271 10.46 -30.68 -28.41
N LYS A 272 11.36 -29.72 -28.69
CA LYS A 272 12.47 -29.91 -29.64
C LYS A 272 13.81 -30.23 -28.99
N LEU A 273 13.99 -29.97 -27.69
CA LEU A 273 15.21 -30.36 -26.98
C LEU A 273 15.19 -31.88 -26.71
N THR A 274 15.71 -32.69 -27.64
CA THR A 274 15.80 -34.16 -27.49
C THR A 274 17.22 -34.60 -27.10
N ALA A 275 17.39 -35.88 -26.73
CA ALA A 275 18.70 -36.42 -26.39
C ALA A 275 19.71 -36.30 -27.56
N ASP A 276 19.27 -36.48 -28.81
CA ASP A 276 20.15 -36.36 -29.98
C ASP A 276 20.50 -34.90 -30.28
N VAL A 277 19.62 -33.95 -29.96
CA VAL A 277 19.94 -32.52 -30.04
C VAL A 277 21.00 -32.16 -29.00
N ILE A 278 20.88 -32.64 -27.76
CA ILE A 278 21.91 -32.42 -26.72
C ILE A 278 23.26 -32.99 -27.15
N LYS A 279 23.29 -34.19 -27.75
CA LYS A 279 24.54 -34.78 -28.29
C LYS A 279 25.14 -33.98 -29.45
N SER A 280 24.35 -33.16 -30.14
CA SER A 280 24.83 -32.28 -31.22
C SER A 280 25.36 -30.93 -30.75
N MET A 281 25.21 -30.62 -29.45
CA MET A 281 25.77 -29.42 -28.82
C MET A 281 27.30 -29.54 -28.66
N ALA A 282 27.94 -28.48 -28.19
CA ALA A 282 29.36 -28.51 -27.85
C ALA A 282 29.66 -29.49 -26.71
N ALA A 283 30.93 -29.85 -26.52
CA ALA A 283 31.36 -30.65 -25.37
C ALA A 283 30.97 -29.97 -24.05
N ASP A 284 30.61 -30.77 -23.05
CA ASP A 284 30.14 -30.31 -21.73
C ASP A 284 29.03 -29.24 -21.81
N PRO A 285 27.89 -29.53 -22.46
CA PRO A 285 26.84 -28.55 -22.65
C PRO A 285 26.13 -28.23 -21.32
N ILE A 286 25.79 -26.95 -21.15
CA ILE A 286 25.04 -26.42 -19.99
C ILE A 286 23.58 -26.25 -20.39
N LEU A 287 22.65 -26.84 -19.63
CA LEU A 287 21.22 -26.81 -19.94
C LEU A 287 20.40 -26.20 -18.80
N PHE A 288 19.83 -25.02 -19.02
CA PHE A 288 18.88 -24.40 -18.10
C PHE A 288 17.46 -24.56 -18.65
N THR A 289 16.59 -25.30 -17.94
CA THR A 289 15.22 -25.61 -18.38
C THR A 289 14.19 -25.08 -17.39
N PHE A 290 13.57 -23.94 -17.70
CA PHE A 290 12.66 -23.23 -16.79
C PHE A 290 11.18 -23.33 -17.17
N ALA A 291 10.88 -23.84 -18.37
CA ALA A 291 9.50 -24.02 -18.84
C ALA A 291 8.71 -24.98 -17.93
N SER A 292 7.40 -24.73 -17.77
CA SER A 292 6.49 -25.63 -17.07
C SER A 292 5.35 -26.06 -18.02
N PRO A 293 5.22 -27.37 -18.34
CA PRO A 293 6.05 -28.49 -17.89
C PRO A 293 7.48 -28.44 -18.45
N LEU A 294 8.43 -29.06 -17.75
CA LEU A 294 9.85 -29.13 -18.14
C LEU A 294 10.00 -29.78 -19.52
N GLU A 295 10.86 -29.18 -20.35
CA GLU A 295 11.15 -29.72 -21.68
C GLU A 295 12.04 -30.96 -21.63
N MET A 296 13.01 -30.98 -20.70
CA MET A 296 13.89 -32.10 -20.43
C MET A 296 14.13 -32.20 -18.92
N THR A 297 14.04 -33.40 -18.35
CA THR A 297 14.37 -33.60 -16.93
C THR A 297 15.89 -33.68 -16.74
N PRO A 298 16.42 -33.27 -15.57
CA PRO A 298 17.86 -33.35 -15.30
C PRO A 298 18.46 -34.74 -15.52
N GLN A 299 17.77 -35.82 -15.15
CA GLN A 299 18.30 -37.17 -15.37
C GLN A 299 18.45 -37.49 -16.86
N LYS A 300 17.47 -37.13 -17.69
CA LYS A 300 17.51 -37.40 -19.14
C LYS A 300 18.53 -36.50 -19.84
N ALA A 301 18.63 -35.24 -19.43
CA ALA A 301 19.64 -34.30 -19.92
C ALA A 301 21.07 -34.81 -19.65
N ARG A 302 21.37 -35.24 -18.42
CA ARG A 302 22.68 -35.81 -18.06
C ARG A 302 22.96 -37.10 -18.83
N ALA A 303 21.97 -37.98 -18.97
CA ALA A 303 22.11 -39.21 -19.77
C ALA A 303 22.39 -38.93 -21.26
N ALA A 304 21.99 -37.76 -21.76
CA ALA A 304 22.27 -37.30 -23.12
C ALA A 304 23.61 -36.56 -23.27
N GLY A 305 24.35 -36.34 -22.18
CA GLY A 305 25.69 -35.75 -22.20
C GLY A 305 25.79 -34.35 -21.58
N ALA A 306 24.73 -33.79 -20.98
CA ALA A 306 24.81 -32.48 -20.33
C ALA A 306 25.67 -32.51 -19.07
N ALA A 307 26.64 -31.58 -18.99
CA ALA A 307 27.53 -31.45 -17.83
C ALA A 307 26.81 -30.82 -16.64
N VAL A 308 26.02 -29.77 -16.92
CA VAL A 308 25.29 -29.01 -15.91
C VAL A 308 23.83 -28.88 -16.35
N VAL A 309 22.92 -29.12 -15.42
CA VAL A 309 21.48 -28.90 -15.64
C VAL A 309 20.92 -28.10 -14.47
N ALA A 310 20.16 -27.06 -14.78
CA ALA A 310 19.41 -26.27 -13.81
C ALA A 310 17.95 -26.12 -14.22
N THR A 311 17.06 -26.01 -13.23
CA THR A 311 15.61 -25.89 -13.48
C THR A 311 14.97 -24.90 -12.52
N SER A 312 13.73 -24.49 -12.77
CA SER A 312 12.93 -23.70 -11.81
C SER A 312 12.19 -24.57 -10.78
N HIS A 313 12.32 -25.90 -10.89
CA HIS A 313 11.52 -26.84 -10.11
C HIS A 313 12.26 -27.31 -8.86
N SER A 314 11.63 -27.17 -7.69
CA SER A 314 12.25 -27.38 -6.36
C SER A 314 12.62 -28.82 -6.00
N THR A 315 12.29 -29.78 -6.86
CA THR A 315 12.60 -31.21 -6.63
C THR A 315 13.95 -31.62 -7.20
N TYR A 316 14.59 -30.77 -8.00
CA TYR A 316 15.86 -31.09 -8.66
C TYR A 316 17.01 -30.26 -8.10
N PRO A 317 18.27 -30.75 -8.20
CA PRO A 317 19.44 -29.93 -7.94
C PRO A 317 19.48 -28.69 -8.85
N ASN A 318 20.24 -27.67 -8.45
CA ASN A 318 20.31 -26.39 -9.15
C ASN A 318 18.93 -25.77 -9.41
N GLN A 319 18.07 -25.73 -8.38
CA GLN A 319 16.86 -24.92 -8.46
C GLN A 319 17.26 -23.45 -8.57
N MET A 320 16.92 -22.83 -9.69
CA MET A 320 17.11 -21.39 -9.89
C MET A 320 15.77 -20.70 -9.68
N ASP A 321 15.71 -19.87 -8.65
CA ASP A 321 14.52 -19.11 -8.28
C ASP A 321 14.91 -17.66 -7.98
N ILE A 322 14.10 -16.72 -8.47
CA ILE A 322 14.30 -15.29 -8.27
C ILE A 322 14.06 -14.87 -6.82
N SER A 323 13.44 -15.71 -5.99
CA SER A 323 13.26 -15.48 -4.55
C SER A 323 14.58 -15.31 -3.80
N VAL A 324 15.69 -15.85 -4.32
CA VAL A 324 17.05 -15.65 -3.80
C VAL A 324 17.64 -14.29 -4.21
N VAL A 325 17.19 -13.78 -5.35
CA VAL A 325 17.79 -12.62 -6.05
C VAL A 325 17.21 -11.31 -5.52
N VAL A 326 15.89 -11.22 -5.58
CA VAL A 326 15.17 -9.94 -5.50
C VAL A 326 15.22 -9.27 -4.12
N PRO A 327 15.16 -9.99 -2.97
CA PRO A 327 15.19 -9.36 -1.65
C PRO A 327 16.45 -8.51 -1.40
N GLY A 328 17.63 -9.07 -1.72
CA GLY A 328 18.90 -8.34 -1.57
C GLY A 328 18.99 -7.12 -2.48
N ILE A 329 18.49 -7.23 -3.72
CA ILE A 329 18.47 -6.11 -4.66
C ILE A 329 17.67 -4.93 -4.10
N PHE A 330 16.41 -5.15 -3.70
CA PHE A 330 15.58 -4.05 -3.18
C PHE A 330 16.17 -3.44 -1.91
N ARG A 331 16.75 -4.25 -1.02
CA ARG A 331 17.40 -3.74 0.20
C ARG A 331 18.55 -2.80 -0.13
N GLY A 332 19.46 -3.20 -1.03
CA GLY A 332 20.58 -2.36 -1.48
C GLY A 332 20.08 -1.06 -2.13
N LEU A 333 19.07 -1.15 -2.99
CA LEU A 333 18.46 0.01 -3.67
C LEU A 333 17.81 0.99 -2.68
N LEU A 334 17.06 0.49 -1.70
CA LEU A 334 16.36 1.31 -0.71
C LEU A 334 17.34 2.00 0.24
N ASP A 335 18.33 1.27 0.76
CA ASP A 335 19.29 1.83 1.72
C ASP A 335 20.24 2.86 1.09
N ALA A 336 20.65 2.65 -0.17
CA ALA A 336 21.38 3.66 -0.96
C ALA A 336 20.49 4.81 -1.46
N ARG A 337 19.17 4.70 -1.28
CA ARG A 337 18.15 5.62 -1.83
C ARG A 337 18.35 5.84 -3.31
N ALA A 338 18.50 4.74 -4.04
CA ALA A 338 18.76 4.74 -5.46
C ALA A 338 17.72 5.60 -6.20
N SER A 339 18.17 6.29 -7.24
CA SER A 339 17.28 6.98 -8.18
C SER A 339 16.76 6.04 -9.26
N HIS A 340 17.59 5.09 -9.69
CA HIS A 340 17.33 4.10 -10.74
C HIS A 340 18.11 2.82 -10.40
N PHE A 341 17.81 1.71 -11.08
CA PHE A 341 18.56 0.46 -11.00
C PHE A 341 19.47 0.33 -12.24
N PRO A 342 20.77 0.67 -12.14
CA PRO A 342 21.66 0.67 -13.30
C PRO A 342 22.10 -0.76 -13.68
N VAL A 343 22.45 -0.97 -14.95
CA VAL A 343 22.95 -2.26 -15.46
C VAL A 343 24.17 -2.75 -14.70
N SER A 344 25.07 -1.85 -14.28
CA SER A 344 26.22 -2.22 -13.43
C SER A 344 25.79 -2.89 -12.12
N ALA A 345 24.68 -2.45 -11.53
CA ALA A 345 24.12 -3.06 -10.33
C ALA A 345 23.40 -4.39 -10.63
N HIS A 346 22.87 -4.58 -11.85
CA HIS A 346 22.35 -5.90 -12.28
C HIS A 346 23.49 -6.93 -12.31
N ILE A 347 24.62 -6.54 -12.92
CA ILE A 347 25.81 -7.39 -13.03
C ILE A 347 26.40 -7.66 -11.64
N ALA A 348 26.57 -6.63 -10.81
CA ALA A 348 27.08 -6.78 -9.45
C ALA A 348 26.20 -7.71 -8.60
N ALA A 349 24.87 -7.65 -8.75
CA ALA A 349 23.97 -8.59 -8.09
C ALA A 349 24.21 -10.04 -8.56
N ALA A 350 24.37 -10.26 -9.87
CA ALA A 350 24.61 -11.59 -10.42
C ALA A 350 25.96 -12.17 -9.95
N GLU A 351 27.00 -11.36 -9.92
CA GLU A 351 28.33 -11.75 -9.42
C GLU A 351 28.32 -12.02 -7.92
N ALA A 352 27.58 -11.23 -7.14
CA ALA A 352 27.38 -11.46 -5.70
C ALA A 352 26.65 -12.79 -5.42
N ILE A 353 25.64 -13.14 -6.22
CA ILE A 353 24.97 -14.44 -6.12
C ILE A 353 25.92 -15.56 -6.52
N ALA A 354 26.65 -15.42 -7.62
CA ALA A 354 27.59 -16.42 -8.11
C ALA A 354 28.72 -16.70 -7.09
N SER A 355 29.25 -15.65 -6.46
CA SER A 355 30.32 -15.72 -5.46
C SER A 355 29.87 -16.22 -4.08
N SER A 356 28.57 -16.33 -3.82
CA SER A 356 28.06 -16.95 -2.59
C SER A 356 28.37 -18.45 -2.50
N ILE A 357 28.73 -19.09 -3.62
CA ILE A 357 29.18 -20.48 -3.66
C ILE A 357 30.70 -20.48 -3.84
N SER A 358 31.39 -21.10 -2.90
CA SER A 358 32.84 -21.27 -2.93
C SER A 358 33.27 -22.31 -3.99
N ASP A 359 34.52 -22.20 -4.46
CA ASP A 359 35.06 -23.15 -5.45
C ASP A 359 35.09 -24.60 -4.90
N ASP A 360 35.20 -24.77 -3.59
CA ASP A 360 35.18 -26.08 -2.92
C ASP A 360 33.77 -26.73 -2.87
N GLU A 361 32.71 -25.91 -2.91
CA GLU A 361 31.33 -26.36 -2.92
C GLU A 361 30.76 -26.50 -4.33
N LEU A 362 31.30 -25.75 -5.29
CA LEU A 362 30.85 -25.72 -6.67
C LEU A 362 30.94 -27.10 -7.31
N ASN A 363 29.80 -27.64 -7.74
CA ASN A 363 29.75 -28.95 -8.37
C ASN A 363 28.56 -29.03 -9.36
N PRO A 364 28.45 -30.09 -10.19
CA PRO A 364 27.41 -30.18 -11.21
C PRO A 364 25.96 -30.09 -10.68
N ASP A 365 25.74 -30.37 -9.40
CA ASP A 365 24.43 -30.32 -8.72
C ASP A 365 24.28 -29.11 -7.77
N TYR A 366 25.30 -28.24 -7.67
CA TYR A 366 25.29 -27.03 -6.86
C TYR A 366 26.05 -25.87 -7.52
N ILE A 367 25.37 -25.17 -8.44
CA ILE A 367 25.87 -23.95 -9.11
C ILE A 367 25.09 -22.69 -8.71
N TYR A 368 24.00 -22.84 -7.95
CA TYR A 368 23.11 -21.75 -7.59
C TYR A 368 22.64 -21.90 -6.14
N PRO A 369 22.67 -20.83 -5.32
CA PRO A 369 22.37 -20.93 -3.90
C PRO A 369 20.92 -21.34 -3.65
N LYS A 370 20.69 -22.01 -2.52
CA LYS A 370 19.35 -22.45 -2.12
C LYS A 370 18.51 -21.25 -1.66
N VAL A 371 17.19 -21.33 -1.81
CA VAL A 371 16.25 -20.28 -1.37
C VAL A 371 16.38 -19.93 0.12
N LEU A 372 16.68 -20.92 0.97
CA LEU A 372 16.86 -20.71 2.40
C LEU A 372 18.28 -20.32 2.80
N ASP A 373 19.16 -20.00 1.84
CA ASP A 373 20.47 -19.43 2.16
C ASP A 373 20.30 -17.95 2.53
N TYR A 374 20.17 -17.73 3.83
CA TYR A 374 20.00 -16.42 4.45
C TYR A 374 21.21 -15.49 4.29
N SER A 375 22.36 -15.99 3.82
CA SER A 375 23.57 -15.18 3.61
C SER A 375 23.56 -14.42 2.28
N VAL A 376 22.74 -14.85 1.30
CA VAL A 376 22.76 -14.30 -0.05
C VAL A 376 22.22 -12.87 -0.08
N ALA A 377 21.06 -12.63 0.53
CA ALA A 377 20.43 -11.30 0.49
C ALA A 377 21.31 -10.19 1.08
N PRO A 378 21.98 -10.36 2.26
CA PRO A 378 22.97 -9.42 2.75
C PRO A 378 24.11 -9.11 1.77
N THR A 379 24.67 -10.14 1.13
CA THR A 379 25.80 -10.01 0.19
C THR A 379 25.37 -9.27 -1.08
N VAL A 380 24.20 -9.62 -1.63
CA VAL A 380 23.63 -8.94 -2.79
C VAL A 380 23.29 -7.49 -2.48
N ALA A 381 22.72 -7.20 -1.30
CA ALA A 381 22.37 -5.85 -0.90
C ALA A 381 23.59 -4.91 -0.86
N ALA A 382 24.73 -5.39 -0.33
CA ALA A 382 25.97 -4.62 -0.34
C ALA A 382 26.49 -4.37 -1.76
N ALA A 383 26.58 -5.42 -2.59
CA ALA A 383 27.09 -5.30 -3.96
C ALA A 383 26.23 -4.34 -4.82
N VAL A 384 24.90 -4.43 -4.67
CA VAL A 384 23.97 -3.53 -5.36
C VAL A 384 24.14 -2.09 -4.88
N ALA A 385 24.23 -1.86 -3.56
CA ALA A 385 24.43 -0.52 -3.02
C ALA A 385 25.76 0.09 -3.51
N GLU A 386 26.84 -0.68 -3.49
CA GLU A 386 28.14 -0.26 -3.99
C GLU A 386 28.09 0.15 -5.48
N ALA A 387 27.51 -0.71 -6.32
CA ALA A 387 27.39 -0.43 -7.75
C ALA A 387 26.52 0.81 -8.03
N VAL A 388 25.47 1.03 -7.25
CA VAL A 388 24.60 2.22 -7.34
C VAL A 388 25.34 3.49 -6.92
N ILE A 389 26.17 3.42 -5.87
CA ILE A 389 27.03 4.54 -5.43
C ILE A 389 28.04 4.88 -6.52
N GLN A 390 28.76 3.87 -7.05
CA GLN A 390 29.76 4.05 -8.10
C GLN A 390 29.14 4.60 -9.40
N ALA A 391 27.92 4.21 -9.73
CA ALA A 391 27.18 4.74 -10.87
C ALA A 391 26.61 6.16 -10.66
N GLY A 392 26.83 6.79 -9.51
CA GLY A 392 26.30 8.12 -9.19
C GLY A 392 24.77 8.14 -9.06
N CYS A 393 24.16 6.98 -8.83
CA CYS A 393 22.70 6.82 -8.76
C CYS A 393 22.15 6.88 -7.32
N ALA A 394 23.02 6.81 -6.31
CA ALA A 394 22.67 6.89 -4.88
C ALA A 394 22.32 8.31 -4.43
N ARG A 395 21.29 8.46 -3.60
CA ARG A 395 21.01 9.73 -2.89
C ARG A 395 21.53 9.74 -1.46
N ASN A 396 21.99 8.60 -0.98
CA ASN A 396 22.70 8.44 0.28
C ASN A 396 24.09 7.85 -0.01
N PRO A 397 25.01 8.61 -0.65
CA PRO A 397 26.29 8.07 -1.12
C PRO A 397 27.27 7.74 0.02
N GLU A 398 27.05 8.30 1.22
CA GLU A 398 27.90 8.10 2.40
C GLU A 398 27.60 6.77 3.13
N ILE A 399 26.54 6.05 2.74
CA ILE A 399 26.21 4.78 3.38
C ILE A 399 27.26 3.72 3.01
N ASN A 400 27.77 3.04 4.01
CA ASN A 400 28.73 1.96 3.81
C ASN A 400 28.00 0.67 3.40
N PRO A 401 28.30 0.07 2.23
CA PRO A 401 27.71 -1.21 1.81
C PRO A 401 27.87 -2.34 2.83
N ALA A 402 28.96 -2.35 3.60
CA ALA A 402 29.16 -3.35 4.65
C ALA A 402 28.14 -3.21 5.81
N ASP A 403 27.75 -1.99 6.15
CA ASP A 403 26.74 -1.73 7.17
C ASP A 403 25.35 -2.17 6.70
N ILE A 404 25.07 -2.04 5.39
CA ILE A 404 23.86 -2.59 4.76
C ILE A 404 23.83 -4.11 4.90
N ALA A 405 24.94 -4.78 4.57
CA ALA A 405 25.04 -6.24 4.71
C ALA A 405 24.77 -6.67 6.16
N GLU A 406 25.42 -6.02 7.12
CA GLU A 406 25.28 -6.39 8.54
C GLU A 406 23.87 -6.10 9.07
N ARG A 407 23.30 -4.93 8.75
CA ARG A 407 21.91 -4.61 9.12
C ARG A 407 20.91 -5.61 8.54
N THR A 408 21.11 -6.02 7.28
CA THR A 408 20.27 -7.00 6.60
C THR A 408 20.41 -8.38 7.25
N ARG A 409 21.65 -8.81 7.52
CA ARG A 409 21.94 -10.06 8.21
C ARG A 409 21.25 -10.10 9.58
N ARG A 410 21.42 -9.04 10.38
CA ARG A 410 20.75 -8.92 11.68
C ARG A 410 19.24 -9.01 11.56
N PHE A 411 18.63 -8.34 10.58
CA PHE A 411 17.19 -8.48 10.34
C PHE A 411 16.80 -9.94 10.07
N VAL A 412 17.52 -10.64 9.19
CA VAL A 412 17.17 -12.02 8.81
C VAL A 412 17.25 -12.99 9.99
N TYR A 413 18.22 -12.80 10.91
CA TYR A 413 18.40 -13.67 12.07
C TYR A 413 17.60 -13.22 13.32
N GLU A 414 17.48 -11.92 13.58
CA GLU A 414 16.80 -11.35 14.76
C GLU A 414 15.32 -11.05 14.50
N GLY A 415 14.90 -10.90 13.23
CA GLY A 415 13.53 -10.59 12.82
C GLY A 415 13.16 -9.10 12.88
N HIS A 416 14.11 -8.22 13.26
CA HIS A 416 13.90 -6.78 13.33
C HIS A 416 15.17 -5.99 12.97
N PHE A 417 15.01 -4.78 12.46
CA PHE A 417 16.14 -3.87 12.28
C PHE A 417 16.61 -3.30 13.63
N PRO A 418 17.91 -3.00 13.80
CA PRO A 418 18.37 -2.25 14.95
C PRO A 418 17.76 -0.85 14.96
N ILE A 419 17.16 -0.48 16.08
CA ILE A 419 16.58 0.85 16.29
C ILE A 419 17.60 1.68 17.09
N PRO A 420 18.00 2.88 16.61
CA PRO A 420 18.89 3.74 17.37
C PRO A 420 18.30 4.11 18.75
N PRO A 421 19.13 4.29 19.78
CA PRO A 421 18.65 4.70 21.10
C PRO A 421 18.00 6.08 21.02
N LYS A 422 17.02 6.32 21.91
CA LYS A 422 16.36 7.63 22.02
C LYS A 422 17.37 8.69 22.45
N SER A 423 17.27 9.88 21.87
CA SER A 423 18.02 11.06 22.28
C SER A 423 17.77 11.39 23.76
N SER A 424 18.84 11.72 24.49
CA SER A 424 18.75 12.19 25.89
C SER A 424 18.49 13.69 26.01
N LYS A 425 18.36 14.42 24.88
CA LYS A 425 18.06 15.85 24.87
C LYS A 425 16.61 16.08 25.26
N GLU A 426 16.37 17.16 26.01
CA GLU A 426 15.01 17.66 26.25
C GLU A 426 14.45 18.23 24.95
N MET A 427 13.24 17.83 24.58
CA MET A 427 12.62 18.11 23.28
C MET A 427 11.16 18.50 23.47
N THR A 428 10.65 19.36 22.60
CA THR A 428 9.22 19.59 22.44
C THR A 428 8.54 18.36 21.82
N VAL A 429 7.21 18.26 21.92
CA VAL A 429 6.43 17.16 21.30
C VAL A 429 6.69 17.06 19.79
N SER A 430 6.85 18.20 19.10
CA SER A 430 7.16 18.26 17.68
C SER A 430 8.55 17.71 17.35
N GLU A 431 9.57 18.10 18.13
CA GLU A 431 10.95 17.60 17.96
C GLU A 431 11.04 16.11 18.30
N GLU A 432 10.36 15.66 19.35
CA GLU A 432 10.30 14.25 19.73
C GLU A 432 9.57 13.41 18.69
N SER A 433 8.49 13.92 18.10
CA SER A 433 7.78 13.25 17.00
C SER A 433 8.70 13.07 15.79
N LEU A 434 9.42 14.12 15.39
CA LEU A 434 10.39 14.05 14.28
C LEU A 434 11.50 13.02 14.58
N GLU A 435 12.10 13.08 15.77
CA GLU A 435 13.14 12.13 16.21
C GLU A 435 12.67 10.67 16.17
N GLN A 436 11.43 10.42 16.59
CA GLN A 436 10.83 9.09 16.55
C GLN A 436 10.65 8.62 15.09
N HIS A 437 10.18 9.48 14.19
CA HIS A 437 10.06 9.12 12.77
C HIS A 437 11.42 8.82 12.12
N GLU A 438 12.48 9.53 12.49
CA GLU A 438 13.85 9.28 12.02
C GLU A 438 14.39 7.93 12.52
N ARG A 439 14.23 7.65 13.81
CA ARG A 439 14.77 6.43 14.43
C ARG A 439 14.13 5.16 13.90
N PHE A 440 12.83 5.19 13.62
CA PHE A 440 12.08 4.04 13.12
C PHE A 440 12.00 4.00 11.59
N GLN A 441 12.43 5.06 10.91
CA GLN A 441 12.29 5.24 9.47
C GLN A 441 10.81 5.13 9.05
N GLY A 442 10.00 6.05 9.59
CA GLY A 442 8.53 5.96 9.61
C GLY A 442 7.99 5.00 10.67
N LEU A 443 6.70 5.10 10.97
CA LEU A 443 6.07 4.46 12.13
C LEU A 443 5.19 3.26 11.78
N LEU A 444 5.07 2.94 10.49
CA LEU A 444 4.30 1.82 9.96
C LEU A 444 5.22 0.75 9.37
N GLU A 445 4.84 -0.53 9.46
CA GLU A 445 5.48 -1.62 8.73
C GLU A 445 4.47 -2.64 8.17
N ILE A 446 4.88 -3.32 7.10
CA ILE A 446 4.19 -4.51 6.60
C ILE A 446 4.91 -5.73 7.18
N TYR A 447 4.18 -6.62 7.83
CA TYR A 447 4.76 -7.81 8.46
C TYR A 447 4.22 -9.09 7.82
N SER A 448 5.00 -10.16 7.96
CA SER A 448 4.60 -11.51 7.56
C SER A 448 3.85 -12.19 8.69
N LYS A 449 2.63 -12.66 8.41
CA LYS A 449 1.83 -13.49 9.34
C LYS A 449 2.41 -14.90 9.49
N LEU A 450 3.14 -15.37 8.46
CA LEU A 450 3.82 -16.67 8.43
C LEU A 450 5.30 -16.53 8.01
N PRO A 451 6.23 -16.43 8.98
CA PRO A 451 7.65 -16.33 8.66
C PRO A 451 8.19 -17.58 7.93
N VAL A 452 9.08 -17.38 6.97
CA VAL A 452 9.66 -18.45 6.14
C VAL A 452 10.90 -19.02 6.83
N LYS A 453 10.68 -20.07 7.63
CA LYS A 453 11.73 -20.70 8.47
C LYS A 453 12.15 -22.10 8.04
N ASP A 454 11.43 -22.73 7.12
CA ASP A 454 11.73 -24.07 6.64
C ASP A 454 11.23 -24.31 5.21
N GLU A 455 11.67 -25.43 4.62
CA GLU A 455 11.29 -25.81 3.25
C GLU A 455 9.81 -26.15 3.10
N ARG A 456 9.14 -26.61 4.16
CA ARG A 456 7.72 -26.99 4.10
C ARG A 456 6.87 -25.75 3.92
N ILE A 457 7.10 -24.71 4.73
CA ILE A 457 6.46 -23.41 4.62
C ILE A 457 6.73 -22.82 3.23
N LEU A 458 8.00 -22.85 2.80
CA LEU A 458 8.40 -22.37 1.48
C LEU A 458 7.61 -23.05 0.35
N LYS A 459 7.58 -24.40 0.34
CA LYS A 459 6.88 -25.19 -0.68
C LYS A 459 5.36 -25.00 -0.67
N GLN A 460 4.77 -24.86 0.51
CA GLN A 460 3.32 -24.82 0.68
C GLN A 460 2.71 -23.47 0.32
N PHE A 461 3.40 -22.37 0.61
CA PHE A 461 2.83 -21.02 0.52
C PHE A 461 3.47 -20.15 -0.57
N TYR A 462 4.69 -20.48 -1.01
CA TYR A 462 5.50 -19.58 -1.84
C TYR A 462 5.98 -20.21 -3.15
N LEU A 463 6.22 -21.52 -3.19
CA LEU A 463 6.66 -22.21 -4.41
C LEU A 463 5.50 -22.86 -5.17
N MET A 464 5.76 -23.07 -6.46
CA MET A 464 4.86 -23.77 -7.37
C MET A 464 4.89 -25.29 -7.13
N PRO A 465 3.76 -26.00 -7.36
CA PRO A 465 2.45 -25.48 -7.80
C PRO A 465 1.51 -24.97 -6.69
N GLN A 466 1.82 -25.20 -5.41
CA GLN A 466 0.89 -24.97 -4.29
C GLN A 466 0.53 -23.50 -4.11
N ALA A 467 1.46 -22.56 -4.31
CA ALA A 467 1.16 -21.14 -4.13
C ALA A 467 0.14 -20.56 -5.14
N MET A 468 -0.23 -21.31 -6.20
CA MET A 468 -1.30 -20.93 -7.14
C MET A 468 -2.70 -21.42 -6.75
N GLU A 469 -2.80 -22.31 -5.76
CA GLU A 469 -4.10 -22.85 -5.35
C GLU A 469 -5.10 -21.75 -4.93
N PRO A 470 -4.72 -20.74 -4.12
CA PRO A 470 -5.63 -19.66 -3.76
C PRO A 470 -6.07 -18.84 -4.98
N ALA A 471 -5.16 -18.57 -5.92
CA ALA A 471 -5.47 -17.84 -7.16
C ALA A 471 -6.52 -18.59 -8.01
N LYS A 472 -6.41 -19.92 -8.12
CA LYS A 472 -7.40 -20.77 -8.80
C LYS A 472 -8.78 -20.72 -8.13
N ILE A 473 -8.82 -20.72 -6.80
CA ILE A 473 -10.07 -20.63 -6.03
C ILE A 473 -10.74 -19.27 -6.27
N ILE A 474 -9.98 -18.17 -6.20
CA ILE A 474 -10.51 -16.82 -6.46
C ILE A 474 -10.95 -16.67 -7.91
N GLN A 475 -10.21 -17.22 -8.88
CA GLN A 475 -10.61 -17.20 -10.27
C GLN A 475 -11.94 -17.93 -10.49
N ALA A 476 -12.18 -19.04 -9.79
CA ALA A 476 -13.44 -19.78 -9.86
C ALA A 476 -14.58 -19.10 -9.08
N ASN A 477 -14.28 -18.44 -7.97
CA ASN A 477 -15.21 -17.69 -7.14
C ASN A 477 -14.55 -16.39 -6.62
N PRO A 478 -14.76 -15.24 -7.29
CA PRO A 478 -14.12 -13.97 -6.92
C PRO A 478 -14.34 -13.54 -5.47
N SER A 479 -15.47 -13.92 -4.86
CA SER A 479 -15.77 -13.57 -3.46
C SER A 479 -14.79 -14.16 -2.44
N GLU A 480 -14.06 -15.22 -2.80
CA GLU A 480 -13.03 -15.86 -1.96
C GLU A 480 -11.82 -14.95 -1.72
N VAL A 481 -11.66 -13.87 -2.49
CA VAL A 481 -10.59 -12.89 -2.29
C VAL A 481 -10.61 -12.30 -0.87
N PHE A 482 -11.80 -12.13 -0.29
CA PHE A 482 -11.96 -11.63 1.08
C PHE A 482 -11.54 -12.65 2.15
N GLU A 483 -11.56 -13.95 1.83
CA GLU A 483 -11.17 -15.01 2.78
C GLU A 483 -9.69 -15.38 2.64
N LEU A 484 -9.13 -15.26 1.44
CA LEU A 484 -7.81 -15.82 1.12
C LEU A 484 -6.69 -14.77 1.06
N THR A 485 -7.04 -13.49 1.20
CA THR A 485 -6.11 -12.35 1.10
C THR A 485 -6.41 -11.29 2.18
N PRO A 486 -5.50 -10.33 2.41
CA PRO A 486 -5.72 -9.23 3.34
C PRO A 486 -6.84 -8.27 2.95
N ARG A 487 -7.42 -8.40 1.74
CA ARG A 487 -8.46 -7.50 1.23
C ARG A 487 -9.64 -7.35 2.19
N SER A 488 -10.01 -8.36 2.97
CA SER A 488 -11.09 -8.23 3.97
C SER A 488 -10.81 -7.26 5.10
N ASN A 489 -9.54 -6.93 5.34
CA ASN A 489 -9.15 -6.07 6.45
C ASN A 489 -8.27 -4.87 6.04
N LEU A 490 -7.81 -4.82 4.80
CA LEU A 490 -6.88 -3.81 4.29
C LEU A 490 -7.63 -2.57 3.76
N VAL A 491 -7.34 -1.40 4.33
CA VAL A 491 -7.90 -0.09 3.92
C VAL A 491 -6.84 0.79 3.30
N GLY A 492 -7.15 1.42 2.17
CA GLY A 492 -6.29 2.44 1.56
C GLY A 492 -6.61 3.82 2.13
N VAL A 493 -5.64 4.49 2.77
CA VAL A 493 -5.78 5.88 3.24
C VAL A 493 -5.29 6.82 2.15
N VAL A 494 -6.20 7.32 1.32
CA VAL A 494 -5.89 8.04 0.08
C VAL A 494 -5.90 9.55 0.30
N SER A 495 -4.82 10.23 -0.08
CA SER A 495 -4.72 11.70 0.02
C SER A 495 -3.90 12.30 -1.13
N ASP A 496 -4.29 13.50 -1.59
CA ASP A 496 -3.49 14.34 -2.50
C ASP A 496 -2.68 15.42 -1.75
N GLY A 497 -2.83 15.48 -0.41
CA GLY A 497 -2.15 16.42 0.47
C GLY A 497 -2.56 17.88 0.29
N THR A 498 -3.77 18.15 -0.21
CA THR A 498 -4.23 19.52 -0.52
C THR A 498 -4.85 20.27 0.65
N ALA A 499 -5.23 19.57 1.72
CA ALA A 499 -5.83 20.16 2.90
C ALA A 499 -5.31 19.52 4.20
N VAL A 500 -3.99 19.34 4.32
CA VAL A 500 -3.38 18.63 5.45
C VAL A 500 -3.45 19.46 6.72
N LEU A 501 -4.23 19.00 7.70
CA LEU A 501 -4.39 19.65 9.00
C LEU A 501 -4.70 21.16 8.84
N GLY A 502 -3.97 22.03 9.55
CA GLY A 502 -3.96 23.48 9.35
C GLY A 502 -2.84 23.99 8.43
N LEU A 503 -2.08 23.10 7.79
CA LEU A 503 -0.92 23.43 6.95
C LEU A 503 -1.31 23.78 5.51
N GLY A 504 -2.52 23.39 5.09
CA GLY A 504 -3.03 23.62 3.74
C GLY A 504 -2.44 22.63 2.72
N ASN A 505 -2.17 23.12 1.52
CA ASN A 505 -1.66 22.28 0.43
C ASN A 505 -0.14 22.13 0.54
N ILE A 506 0.30 21.00 1.11
CA ILE A 506 1.72 20.62 1.20
C ILE A 506 2.08 19.50 0.19
N GLY A 507 1.08 19.00 -0.55
CA GLY A 507 1.21 17.94 -1.54
C GLY A 507 1.31 16.54 -0.93
N GLY A 508 0.94 15.52 -1.72
CA GLY A 508 0.81 14.14 -1.23
C GLY A 508 2.07 13.58 -0.55
N ARG A 509 3.27 13.96 -1.01
CA ARG A 509 4.52 13.46 -0.40
C ARG A 509 4.71 13.95 1.04
N ALA A 510 4.40 15.22 1.31
CA ALA A 510 4.54 15.78 2.65
C ALA A 510 3.36 15.40 3.57
N ALA A 511 2.23 14.96 3.00
CA ALA A 511 1.09 14.43 3.75
C ALA A 511 1.33 13.03 4.34
N LEU A 512 2.34 12.30 3.84
CA LEU A 512 2.56 10.89 4.17
C LEU A 512 2.67 10.58 5.69
N PRO A 513 3.35 11.39 6.54
CA PRO A 513 3.36 11.16 7.98
C PRO A 513 1.97 11.18 8.63
N VAL A 514 1.08 12.10 8.22
CA VAL A 514 -0.30 12.15 8.75
C VAL A 514 -1.07 10.89 8.34
N MET A 515 -0.88 10.43 7.10
CA MET A 515 -1.54 9.21 6.60
C MET A 515 -1.02 7.95 7.30
N GLU A 516 0.27 7.88 7.64
CA GLU A 516 0.80 6.83 8.53
C GLU A 516 0.15 6.88 9.91
N GLY A 517 0.05 8.07 10.50
CA GLY A 517 -0.63 8.27 11.77
C GLY A 517 -2.06 7.72 11.74
N LYS A 518 -2.85 8.04 10.71
CA LYS A 518 -4.21 7.49 10.52
C LYS A 518 -4.21 5.98 10.42
N ALA A 519 -3.29 5.40 9.65
CA ALA A 519 -3.17 3.95 9.53
C ALA A 519 -2.87 3.28 10.89
N ILE A 520 -2.03 3.91 11.70
CA ILE A 520 -1.74 3.44 13.06
C ILE A 520 -2.99 3.51 13.95
N LEU A 521 -3.82 4.57 13.84
CA LEU A 521 -5.06 4.67 14.61
C LEU A 521 -6.10 3.62 14.21
N PHE A 522 -6.25 3.34 12.91
CA PHE A 522 -7.10 2.24 12.40
C PHE A 522 -6.75 0.91 13.06
N HIS A 523 -5.44 0.58 13.06
CA HIS A 523 -4.96 -0.65 13.65
C HIS A 523 -5.14 -0.62 15.17
N THR A 524 -4.67 0.43 15.83
CA THR A 524 -4.65 0.57 17.30
C THR A 524 -6.02 0.43 17.95
N PHE A 525 -7.05 1.03 17.35
CA PHE A 525 -8.39 1.09 17.96
C PHE A 525 -9.34 0.01 17.48
N ALA A 526 -9.17 -0.52 16.27
CA ALA A 526 -10.15 -1.43 15.68
C ALA A 526 -9.56 -2.66 14.98
N GLY A 527 -8.24 -2.86 15.02
CA GLY A 527 -7.57 -3.94 14.31
C GLY A 527 -7.76 -3.87 12.79
N VAL A 528 -8.08 -2.68 12.25
CA VAL A 528 -8.18 -2.45 10.81
C VAL A 528 -6.76 -2.22 10.29
N GLU A 529 -6.31 -3.05 9.37
CA GLU A 529 -5.01 -2.87 8.73
C GLU A 529 -5.18 -1.80 7.65
N ALA A 530 -4.42 -0.71 7.72
CA ALA A 530 -4.54 0.37 6.76
C ALA A 530 -3.17 0.79 6.25
N PHE A 531 -3.10 1.23 4.99
CA PHE A 531 -1.86 1.65 4.36
C PHE A 531 -2.04 3.00 3.66
N PRO A 532 -1.09 3.95 3.81
CA PRO A 532 -1.19 5.25 3.17
C PRO A 532 -1.00 5.16 1.65
N ILE A 533 -1.84 5.84 0.89
CA ILE A 533 -1.78 5.97 -0.58
C ILE A 533 -1.82 7.46 -0.91
N CYS A 534 -0.68 8.13 -0.75
CA CYS A 534 -0.51 9.51 -1.14
C CYS A 534 -0.22 9.60 -2.64
N VAL A 535 -1.02 10.39 -3.36
CA VAL A 535 -0.92 10.57 -4.81
C VAL A 535 -0.29 11.91 -5.18
N SER A 536 0.36 11.98 -6.35
CA SER A 536 0.99 13.23 -6.83
C SER A 536 0.08 14.15 -7.63
N THR A 537 -1.07 13.67 -8.08
CA THR A 537 -2.06 14.45 -8.81
C THR A 537 -3.07 15.11 -7.87
N GLN A 538 -3.55 16.28 -8.27
CA GLN A 538 -4.66 17.00 -7.62
C GLN A 538 -5.86 17.13 -8.57
N ASP A 539 -5.81 16.48 -9.73
CA ASP A 539 -6.95 16.39 -10.63
C ASP A 539 -7.99 15.40 -10.07
N PRO A 540 -9.26 15.82 -9.86
CA PRO A 540 -10.27 14.96 -9.28
C PRO A 540 -10.55 13.69 -10.07
N ASP A 541 -10.56 13.76 -11.41
CA ASP A 541 -10.86 12.62 -12.27
C ASP A 541 -9.71 11.61 -12.24
N GLU A 542 -8.46 12.10 -12.26
CA GLU A 542 -7.29 11.22 -12.11
C GLU A 542 -7.27 10.52 -10.76
N ILE A 543 -7.61 11.20 -9.66
CA ILE A 543 -7.72 10.59 -8.33
C ILE A 543 -8.79 9.48 -8.33
N VAL A 544 -9.97 9.77 -8.89
CA VAL A 544 -11.06 8.79 -9.00
C VAL A 544 -10.58 7.56 -9.78
N GLU A 545 -9.91 7.77 -10.90
CA GLU A 545 -9.41 6.72 -11.78
C GLU A 545 -8.29 5.88 -11.13
N ILE A 546 -7.39 6.50 -10.35
CA ILE A 546 -6.37 5.79 -9.57
C ILE A 546 -7.03 4.87 -8.54
N VAL A 547 -7.98 5.40 -7.75
CA VAL A 547 -8.64 4.60 -6.70
C VAL A 547 -9.45 3.46 -7.29
N LYS A 548 -10.17 3.67 -8.40
CA LYS A 548 -10.87 2.62 -9.14
C LYS A 548 -9.94 1.50 -9.62
N ARG A 549 -8.71 1.85 -10.03
CA ARG A 549 -7.72 0.85 -10.45
C ARG A 549 -7.16 0.05 -9.27
N LEU A 550 -7.06 0.67 -8.10
CA LEU A 550 -6.59 0.05 -6.85
C LEU A 550 -7.67 -0.76 -6.11
N GLU A 551 -8.95 -0.59 -6.47
CA GLU A 551 -10.11 -1.29 -5.91
C GLU A 551 -9.90 -2.81 -5.67
N PRO A 552 -9.24 -3.59 -6.55
CA PRO A 552 -9.04 -5.02 -6.32
C PRO A 552 -8.25 -5.32 -5.03
N THR A 553 -7.35 -4.42 -4.63
CA THR A 553 -6.42 -4.63 -3.51
C THR A 553 -7.07 -4.36 -2.14
N PHE A 554 -7.96 -3.37 -2.08
CA PHE A 554 -8.48 -2.85 -0.82
C PHE A 554 -9.90 -3.36 -0.51
N GLY A 555 -10.18 -3.50 0.79
CA GLY A 555 -11.52 -3.77 1.32
C GLY A 555 -12.35 -2.52 1.53
N GLY A 556 -11.71 -1.34 1.55
CA GLY A 556 -12.34 -0.03 1.69
C GLY A 556 -11.31 1.09 1.46
N ILE A 557 -11.81 2.30 1.19
CA ILE A 557 -10.96 3.48 0.98
C ILE A 557 -11.37 4.59 1.95
N ASN A 558 -10.39 5.10 2.66
CA ASN A 558 -10.50 6.27 3.52
C ASN A 558 -9.85 7.46 2.81
N LEU A 559 -10.65 8.37 2.26
CA LEU A 559 -10.18 9.65 1.71
C LEU A 559 -9.79 10.59 2.84
N GLU A 560 -8.64 11.26 2.72
CA GLU A 560 -8.19 12.25 3.70
C GLU A 560 -7.48 13.45 3.12
N ASP A 561 -7.62 14.59 3.82
CA ASP A 561 -6.91 15.83 3.56
C ASP A 561 -7.03 16.31 2.10
N ILE A 562 -8.22 16.15 1.50
CA ILE A 562 -8.56 16.58 0.14
C ILE A 562 -9.40 17.87 0.19
N SER A 563 -8.97 18.90 -0.53
CA SER A 563 -9.62 20.21 -0.44
C SER A 563 -11.04 20.23 -1.02
N ALA A 564 -11.95 20.94 -0.34
CA ALA A 564 -13.26 21.27 -0.89
C ALA A 564 -13.16 22.28 -2.07
N PRO A 565 -14.03 22.22 -3.09
CA PRO A 565 -15.17 21.31 -3.21
C PRO A 565 -14.84 19.97 -3.92
N ARG A 566 -13.58 19.73 -4.32
CA ARG A 566 -13.17 18.55 -5.08
C ARG A 566 -13.43 17.24 -4.32
N CYS A 567 -13.21 17.25 -3.02
CA CYS A 567 -13.46 16.10 -2.15
C CYS A 567 -14.88 15.51 -2.30
N PHE A 568 -15.92 16.36 -2.45
CA PHE A 568 -17.30 15.90 -2.63
C PHE A 568 -17.51 15.22 -3.97
N TYR A 569 -16.91 15.74 -5.03
CA TYR A 569 -16.97 15.14 -6.36
C TYR A 569 -16.29 13.77 -6.36
N ILE A 570 -15.05 13.70 -5.83
CA ILE A 570 -14.27 12.47 -5.75
C ILE A 570 -15.03 11.40 -4.95
N GLU A 571 -15.53 11.76 -3.77
CA GLU A 571 -16.30 10.83 -2.93
C GLU A 571 -17.54 10.30 -3.64
N ASN A 572 -18.37 11.18 -4.21
CA ASN A 572 -19.61 10.78 -4.88
C ASN A 572 -19.31 9.84 -6.06
N LYS A 573 -18.32 10.20 -6.89
CA LYS A 573 -17.90 9.37 -8.02
C LYS A 573 -17.40 8.00 -7.59
N LEU A 574 -16.56 7.93 -6.55
CA LEU A 574 -16.05 6.65 -6.06
C LEU A 574 -17.16 5.78 -5.47
N ARG A 575 -18.12 6.37 -4.74
CA ARG A 575 -19.28 5.64 -4.21
C ARG A 575 -20.20 5.08 -5.29
N GLU A 576 -20.28 5.75 -6.44
CA GLU A 576 -21.06 5.31 -7.61
C GLU A 576 -20.33 4.25 -8.44
N GLU A 577 -19.00 4.35 -8.55
CA GLU A 577 -18.20 3.61 -9.54
C GLU A 577 -17.35 2.47 -8.94
N THR A 578 -17.39 2.24 -7.62
CA THR A 578 -16.67 1.14 -6.93
C THR A 578 -17.58 0.24 -6.08
N ASP A 579 -17.11 -0.98 -5.80
CA ASP A 579 -17.84 -2.02 -5.03
C ASP A 579 -17.40 -2.15 -3.56
N ILE A 580 -16.68 -1.14 -3.05
CA ILE A 580 -16.09 -1.09 -1.72
C ILE A 580 -16.52 0.19 -0.97
N PRO A 581 -16.60 0.17 0.38
CA PRO A 581 -16.97 1.34 1.15
C PRO A 581 -15.94 2.46 0.99
N ILE A 582 -16.44 3.64 0.62
CA ILE A 582 -15.70 4.90 0.58
C ILE A 582 -16.12 5.75 1.78
N PHE A 583 -15.14 6.22 2.54
CA PHE A 583 -15.36 7.14 3.66
C PHE A 583 -14.39 8.30 3.52
N HIS A 584 -14.84 9.53 3.78
CA HIS A 584 -13.96 10.68 3.89
C HIS A 584 -13.95 11.14 5.35
N ASP A 585 -12.81 11.05 6.02
CA ASP A 585 -12.77 11.26 7.48
C ASP A 585 -12.96 12.74 7.87
N ASP A 586 -12.37 13.69 7.13
CA ASP A 586 -12.68 15.11 7.32
C ASP A 586 -14.18 15.45 7.20
N GLN A 587 -14.91 14.76 6.33
CA GLN A 587 -16.35 14.95 6.17
C GLN A 587 -17.14 14.17 7.23
N HIS A 588 -17.16 12.85 7.08
CA HIS A 588 -18.07 11.97 7.80
C HIS A 588 -17.60 11.70 9.22
N GLY A 589 -16.29 11.55 9.43
CA GLY A 589 -15.71 11.36 10.75
C GLY A 589 -16.02 12.55 11.65
N THR A 590 -15.74 13.76 11.17
CA THR A 590 -16.07 15.01 11.88
C THR A 590 -17.56 15.12 12.16
N ALA A 591 -18.40 14.85 11.16
CA ALA A 591 -19.86 14.92 11.31
C ALA A 591 -20.39 13.99 12.41
N VAL A 592 -19.89 12.76 12.46
CA VAL A 592 -20.29 11.75 13.45
C VAL A 592 -19.93 12.18 14.87
N VAL A 593 -18.70 12.66 15.10
CA VAL A 593 -18.25 13.04 16.45
C VAL A 593 -18.89 14.34 16.94
N VAL A 594 -19.13 15.30 16.04
CA VAL A 594 -19.86 16.53 16.37
C VAL A 594 -21.32 16.21 16.72
N LEU A 595 -21.98 15.34 15.95
CA LEU A 595 -23.33 14.91 16.27
C LEU A 595 -23.39 14.21 17.63
N ALA A 596 -22.44 13.32 17.94
CA ALA A 596 -22.38 12.65 19.24
C ALA A 596 -22.26 13.65 20.41
N GLY A 597 -21.38 14.66 20.27
CA GLY A 597 -21.24 15.73 21.27
C GLY A 597 -22.52 16.56 21.42
N ILE A 598 -23.16 16.94 20.32
CA ILE A 598 -24.43 17.70 20.34
C ILE A 598 -25.55 16.87 20.98
N MET A 599 -25.65 15.58 20.68
CA MET A 599 -26.64 14.68 21.30
C MET A 599 -26.49 14.66 22.83
N ASN A 600 -25.26 14.57 23.33
CA ASN A 600 -25.01 14.58 24.77
C ASN A 600 -25.18 15.95 25.41
N ALA A 601 -24.84 17.03 24.71
CA ALA A 601 -25.15 18.39 25.15
C ALA A 601 -26.68 18.59 25.29
N CYS A 602 -27.46 18.16 24.30
CA CYS A 602 -28.92 18.15 24.34
C CYS A 602 -29.47 17.30 25.50
N ARG A 603 -28.94 16.08 25.71
CA ARG A 603 -29.31 15.22 26.85
C ARG A 603 -29.04 15.89 28.19
N LEU A 604 -27.90 16.58 28.34
CA LEU A 604 -27.51 17.26 29.57
C LEU A 604 -28.41 18.47 29.88
N THR A 605 -28.78 19.25 28.87
CA THR A 605 -29.57 20.49 29.08
C THR A 605 -31.07 20.32 28.85
N GLY A 606 -31.54 19.15 28.39
CA GLY A 606 -32.93 18.90 28.03
C GLY A 606 -33.38 19.59 26.73
N LYS A 607 -32.46 20.11 25.90
CA LYS A 607 -32.78 20.71 24.58
C LYS A 607 -32.99 19.60 23.54
N GLN A 608 -33.73 19.88 22.46
CA GLN A 608 -33.92 18.97 21.33
C GLN A 608 -33.22 19.52 20.09
N ILE A 609 -32.58 18.66 19.28
CA ILE A 609 -31.82 19.07 18.09
C ILE A 609 -32.68 19.88 17.10
N GLY A 610 -33.95 19.48 16.92
CA GLY A 610 -34.87 20.15 15.99
C GLY A 610 -35.27 21.57 16.39
N ASP A 611 -35.07 21.94 17.67
CA ASP A 611 -35.40 23.26 18.22
C ASP A 611 -34.17 24.18 18.33
N LEU A 612 -32.97 23.68 18.00
CA LEU A 612 -31.74 24.46 18.09
C LEU A 612 -31.62 25.44 16.91
N ALA A 613 -31.20 26.67 17.21
CA ALA A 613 -30.71 27.62 16.22
C ALA A 613 -29.18 27.58 16.15
N VAL A 614 -28.63 27.05 15.05
CA VAL A 614 -27.20 26.72 14.92
C VAL A 614 -26.49 27.69 13.97
N VAL A 615 -25.27 28.09 14.32
CA VAL A 615 -24.33 28.77 13.42
C VAL A 615 -23.12 27.90 13.20
N VAL A 616 -22.80 27.66 11.92
CA VAL A 616 -21.60 26.96 11.50
C VAL A 616 -20.65 27.96 10.86
N ASN A 617 -19.53 28.26 11.53
CA ASN A 617 -18.49 29.11 10.99
C ASN A 617 -17.48 28.25 10.23
N GLY A 618 -17.54 28.29 8.91
CA GLY A 618 -16.83 27.39 8.02
C GLY A 618 -17.77 26.88 6.92
N ALA A 619 -17.20 26.66 5.74
CA ALA A 619 -17.93 26.13 4.58
C ALA A 619 -17.03 25.20 3.73
N GLY A 620 -16.12 24.50 4.41
CA GLY A 620 -15.30 23.42 3.85
C GLY A 620 -15.99 22.05 3.99
N ALA A 621 -15.22 20.99 3.75
CA ALA A 621 -15.66 19.60 3.75
C ALA A 621 -16.42 19.23 5.03
N SER A 622 -15.79 19.41 6.19
CA SER A 622 -16.34 19.09 7.51
C SER A 622 -17.59 19.89 7.84
N ALA A 623 -17.60 21.21 7.58
CA ALA A 623 -18.71 22.08 7.92
C ALA A 623 -20.00 21.71 7.17
N ILE A 624 -19.86 21.40 5.89
CA ILE A 624 -20.99 20.97 5.04
C ILE A 624 -21.49 19.60 5.48
N ALA A 625 -20.60 18.64 5.76
CA ALA A 625 -20.97 17.30 6.21
C ALA A 625 -21.65 17.30 7.58
N VAL A 626 -21.11 18.04 8.56
CA VAL A 626 -21.72 18.26 9.89
C VAL A 626 -23.12 18.83 9.74
N THR A 627 -23.27 19.87 8.91
CA THR A 627 -24.57 20.51 8.68
C THR A 627 -25.58 19.53 8.08
N LYS A 628 -25.20 18.80 7.03
CA LYS A 628 -26.06 17.79 6.38
C LYS A 628 -26.49 16.69 7.37
N LEU A 629 -25.57 16.18 8.19
CA LEU A 629 -25.89 15.12 9.16
C LEU A 629 -26.80 15.62 10.30
N LEU A 630 -26.58 16.85 10.79
CA LEU A 630 -27.48 17.47 11.78
C LEU A 630 -28.88 17.70 11.21
N MET A 631 -28.98 18.13 9.94
CA MET A 631 -30.26 18.28 9.25
C MET A 631 -30.97 16.93 9.06
N ALA A 632 -30.23 15.86 8.77
CA ALA A 632 -30.77 14.49 8.74
C ALA A 632 -31.32 14.04 10.11
N MET A 633 -30.77 14.57 11.21
CA MET A 633 -31.28 14.40 12.58
C MET A 633 -32.41 15.37 12.96
N GLY A 634 -32.87 16.20 12.02
CA GLY A 634 -34.03 17.08 12.19
C GLY A 634 -33.71 18.54 12.49
N LEU A 635 -32.45 18.97 12.46
CA LEU A 635 -32.07 20.39 12.58
C LEU A 635 -32.70 21.21 11.44
N ARG A 636 -33.35 22.33 11.78
CA ARG A 636 -34.05 23.19 10.80
C ARG A 636 -33.41 24.57 10.64
N ASP A 637 -33.03 25.20 11.76
CA ASP A 637 -32.51 26.56 11.74
C ASP A 637 -30.98 26.56 11.83
N VAL A 638 -30.34 26.68 10.65
CA VAL A 638 -28.88 26.69 10.52
C VAL A 638 -28.41 27.81 9.60
N ILE A 639 -27.40 28.55 10.03
CA ILE A 639 -26.70 29.56 9.22
C ILE A 639 -25.24 29.12 9.06
N MET A 640 -24.77 29.03 7.81
CA MET A 640 -23.37 28.78 7.51
C MET A 640 -22.66 30.07 7.10
N LEU A 641 -21.38 30.19 7.44
CA LEU A 641 -20.52 31.30 7.03
C LEU A 641 -19.27 30.79 6.31
N ASP A 642 -18.83 31.54 5.30
CA ASP A 642 -17.49 31.40 4.75
C ASP A 642 -16.69 32.71 4.93
N SER A 643 -15.51 32.78 4.33
CA SER A 643 -14.61 33.93 4.45
C SER A 643 -15.20 35.28 4.00
N LYS A 644 -16.34 35.31 3.29
CA LYS A 644 -17.04 36.55 2.92
C LYS A 644 -18.42 36.71 3.56
N GLY A 645 -18.67 36.02 4.67
CA GLY A 645 -19.88 36.17 5.49
C GLY A 645 -20.90 35.05 5.29
N THR A 646 -22.14 35.31 5.70
CA THR A 646 -23.23 34.31 5.65
C THR A 646 -23.50 33.79 4.23
N ILE A 647 -23.78 32.49 4.13
CA ILE A 647 -24.22 31.82 2.91
C ILE A 647 -25.75 31.93 2.83
N TYR A 648 -26.27 32.35 1.67
CA TYR A 648 -27.71 32.49 1.43
C TYR A 648 -28.00 32.44 -0.06
N LYS A 649 -29.22 32.01 -0.42
CA LYS A 649 -29.68 31.92 -1.81
C LYS A 649 -29.54 33.25 -2.55
N GLY A 650 -28.80 33.23 -3.67
CA GLY A 650 -28.53 34.41 -4.52
C GLY A 650 -27.27 35.21 -4.15
N ARG A 651 -26.48 34.76 -3.16
CA ARG A 651 -25.15 35.33 -2.91
C ARG A 651 -24.19 34.98 -4.06
N LYS A 652 -23.50 35.99 -4.62
CA LYS A 652 -22.54 35.79 -5.71
C LYS A 652 -21.23 35.15 -5.22
N GLY A 653 -20.60 34.34 -6.07
CA GLY A 653 -19.27 33.77 -5.82
C GLY A 653 -19.25 32.58 -4.87
N LEU A 654 -20.38 31.88 -4.75
CA LEU A 654 -20.45 30.55 -4.13
C LEU A 654 -19.97 29.51 -5.16
N ASN A 655 -19.37 28.42 -4.68
CA ASN A 655 -19.14 27.24 -5.52
C ASN A 655 -20.41 26.35 -5.48
N TRP A 656 -20.48 25.35 -6.36
CA TRP A 656 -21.67 24.50 -6.53
C TRP A 656 -22.19 23.91 -5.20
N ILE A 657 -21.31 23.39 -4.34
CA ILE A 657 -21.74 22.79 -3.06
C ILE A 657 -22.25 23.84 -2.07
N LYS A 658 -21.67 25.04 -2.07
CA LYS A 658 -22.18 26.16 -1.25
C LYS A 658 -23.49 26.70 -1.78
N GLU A 659 -23.71 26.65 -3.09
CA GLU A 659 -25.01 26.98 -3.70
C GLU A 659 -26.08 25.98 -3.26
N GLU A 660 -25.78 24.67 -3.26
CA GLU A 660 -26.69 23.66 -2.70
C GLU A 660 -27.01 23.94 -1.23
N MET A 661 -26.00 24.23 -0.41
CA MET A 661 -26.22 24.55 1.01
C MET A 661 -27.01 25.85 1.19
N ALA A 662 -26.86 26.84 0.29
CA ALA A 662 -27.61 28.09 0.33
C ALA A 662 -29.12 27.94 0.05
N GLU A 663 -29.53 26.84 -0.58
CA GLU A 663 -30.93 26.50 -0.81
C GLU A 663 -31.60 25.90 0.43
N VAL A 664 -30.83 25.16 1.24
CA VAL A 664 -31.36 24.42 2.39
C VAL A 664 -31.06 25.06 3.75
N THR A 665 -30.05 25.94 3.83
CA THR A 665 -29.70 26.69 5.05
C THR A 665 -30.11 28.16 4.94
N ASN A 666 -30.11 28.87 6.08
CA ASN A 666 -30.34 30.31 6.18
C ASN A 666 -31.60 30.77 5.41
N GLN A 667 -32.73 30.14 5.72
CA GLN A 667 -34.01 30.36 5.04
C GLN A 667 -34.48 31.83 5.13
N GLU A 668 -34.11 32.51 6.21
CA GLU A 668 -34.39 33.94 6.44
C GLU A 668 -33.45 34.88 5.66
N LYS A 669 -32.43 34.33 4.99
CA LYS A 669 -31.40 35.08 4.24
C LYS A 669 -30.73 36.14 5.09
N VAL A 670 -30.41 35.81 6.34
CA VAL A 670 -29.63 36.67 7.23
C VAL A 670 -28.32 37.01 6.54
N LYS A 671 -28.08 38.31 6.31
CA LYS A 671 -26.85 38.83 5.67
C LYS A 671 -25.96 39.47 6.71
N GLY A 672 -24.67 39.15 6.71
CA GLY A 672 -23.67 39.80 7.55
C GLY A 672 -22.44 38.96 7.81
N ASP A 673 -21.72 39.35 8.85
CA ASP A 673 -20.55 38.66 9.38
C ASP A 673 -20.93 37.70 10.51
N LEU A 674 -19.92 37.09 11.13
CA LEU A 674 -20.10 36.15 12.23
C LEU A 674 -20.78 36.78 13.44
N ALA A 675 -20.40 38.02 13.79
CA ALA A 675 -20.95 38.74 14.93
C ALA A 675 -22.47 38.89 14.83
N LYS A 676 -22.98 39.14 13.61
CA LYS A 676 -24.41 39.21 13.34
C LYS A 676 -25.07 37.82 13.30
N ALA A 677 -24.39 36.83 12.73
CA ALA A 677 -24.97 35.49 12.57
C ALA A 677 -25.23 34.79 13.91
N VAL A 678 -24.33 34.94 14.89
CA VAL A 678 -24.43 34.25 16.20
C VAL A 678 -25.46 34.84 17.15
N GLN A 679 -26.03 36.02 16.86
CA GLN A 679 -26.95 36.69 17.79
C GLN A 679 -28.18 35.84 18.07
N GLY A 680 -28.44 35.57 19.36
CA GLY A 680 -29.59 34.79 19.81
C GLY A 680 -29.56 33.31 19.42
N ARG A 681 -28.42 32.77 19.00
CA ARG A 681 -28.28 31.37 18.55
C ARG A 681 -27.88 30.44 19.69
N ASP A 682 -28.36 29.20 19.66
CA ASP A 682 -28.11 28.19 20.69
C ASP A 682 -26.73 27.55 20.59
N VAL A 683 -26.22 27.38 19.36
CA VAL A 683 -25.01 26.60 19.11
C VAL A 683 -24.12 27.34 18.13
N PHE A 684 -22.84 27.41 18.46
CA PHE A 684 -21.76 27.76 17.52
C PHE A 684 -20.91 26.52 17.23
N ILE A 685 -20.70 26.22 15.96
CA ILE A 685 -19.77 25.19 15.48
C ILE A 685 -18.72 25.87 14.61
N GLY A 686 -17.49 25.95 15.12
CA GLY A 686 -16.33 26.48 14.43
C GLY A 686 -15.55 25.37 13.73
N LEU A 687 -15.45 25.47 12.42
CA LEU A 687 -14.65 24.60 11.54
C LEU A 687 -13.88 25.52 10.56
N SER A 688 -13.16 26.47 11.15
CA SER A 688 -12.61 27.66 10.46
C SER A 688 -11.20 28.00 10.96
N VAL A 689 -10.95 29.27 11.30
CA VAL A 689 -9.64 29.81 11.68
C VAL A 689 -9.60 30.16 13.17
N ALA A 690 -8.39 30.08 13.74
CA ALA A 690 -8.14 30.41 15.13
C ALA A 690 -8.65 31.80 15.52
N GLY A 691 -9.25 31.90 16.72
CA GLY A 691 -9.69 33.18 17.29
C GLY A 691 -10.85 33.86 16.57
N ALA A 692 -11.58 33.17 15.67
CA ALA A 692 -12.70 33.75 14.93
C ALA A 692 -13.87 34.17 15.84
N LEU A 693 -14.16 33.43 16.91
CA LEU A 693 -15.24 33.74 17.84
C LEU A 693 -14.69 34.57 19.01
N LYS A 694 -15.35 35.69 19.31
CA LYS A 694 -14.92 36.59 20.40
C LYS A 694 -15.87 36.51 21.60
N PRO A 695 -15.39 36.78 22.84
CA PRO A 695 -16.23 36.74 24.04
C PRO A 695 -17.51 37.59 23.95
N GLU A 696 -17.45 38.73 23.27
CA GLU A 696 -18.58 39.65 23.09
C GLU A 696 -19.66 39.04 22.19
N MET A 697 -19.25 38.20 21.22
CA MET A 697 -20.16 37.46 20.35
C MET A 697 -20.88 36.38 21.16
N VAL A 698 -20.16 35.65 22.04
CA VAL A 698 -20.75 34.63 22.92
C VAL A 698 -21.78 35.24 23.87
N LYS A 699 -21.50 36.43 24.43
CA LYS A 699 -22.47 37.17 25.27
C LYS A 699 -23.76 37.56 24.54
N GLY A 700 -23.70 37.66 23.21
CA GLY A 700 -24.86 37.95 22.35
C GLY A 700 -25.63 36.72 21.88
N MET A 701 -25.19 35.51 22.22
CA MET A 701 -25.87 34.25 21.87
C MET A 701 -27.10 34.01 22.76
N ALA A 702 -27.84 32.93 22.50
CA ALA A 702 -28.93 32.50 23.36
C ALA A 702 -28.44 32.14 24.77
N LYS A 703 -29.36 31.99 25.72
CA LYS A 703 -29.03 31.54 27.08
C LYS A 703 -28.44 30.13 27.04
N ASP A 704 -27.39 29.91 27.85
CA ASP A 704 -26.69 28.64 28.00
C ASP A 704 -26.22 28.06 26.64
N PRO A 705 -25.48 28.81 25.80
CA PRO A 705 -25.13 28.39 24.45
C PRO A 705 -24.05 27.29 24.46
N PHE A 706 -24.07 26.46 23.42
CA PHE A 706 -23.05 25.43 23.18
C PHE A 706 -21.99 25.96 22.22
N ILE A 707 -20.72 25.84 22.59
CA ILE A 707 -19.60 26.31 21.76
C ILE A 707 -18.72 25.12 21.38
N PHE A 708 -18.71 24.77 20.09
CA PHE A 708 -17.83 23.75 19.52
C PHE A 708 -16.77 24.47 18.70
N GLY A 709 -15.63 24.82 19.31
CA GLY A 709 -14.50 25.48 18.63
C GLY A 709 -13.49 24.44 18.15
N LEU A 710 -13.64 23.96 16.91
CA LEU A 710 -12.96 22.74 16.43
C LEU A 710 -11.78 23.02 15.50
N ALA A 711 -11.40 24.29 15.27
CA ALA A 711 -10.18 24.61 14.55
C ALA A 711 -8.93 24.05 15.26
N ASN A 712 -7.99 23.51 14.46
CA ASN A 712 -6.71 23.01 14.92
C ASN A 712 -5.55 23.83 14.29
N PRO A 713 -4.41 24.02 15.00
CA PRO A 713 -4.14 23.60 16.38
C PRO A 713 -4.73 24.53 17.46
N THR A 714 -5.26 25.70 17.07
CA THR A 714 -5.84 26.69 17.98
C THR A 714 -7.33 26.89 17.64
N PRO A 715 -8.24 26.74 18.62
CA PRO A 715 -9.69 26.82 18.38
C PRO A 715 -10.14 28.26 18.06
N GLU A 716 -11.38 28.38 17.59
CA GLU A 716 -12.03 29.67 17.32
C GLU A 716 -12.14 30.55 18.57
N ILE A 717 -12.24 29.95 19.75
CA ILE A 717 -12.17 30.59 21.06
C ILE A 717 -11.62 29.57 22.06
N MET A 718 -10.82 30.02 23.03
CA MET A 718 -10.35 29.13 24.10
C MET A 718 -11.49 28.82 25.10
N PRO A 719 -11.53 27.61 25.70
CA PRO A 719 -12.65 27.22 26.56
C PRO A 719 -12.89 28.10 27.77
N ASP A 720 -11.83 28.55 28.44
CA ASP A 720 -11.88 29.49 29.56
C ASP A 720 -12.62 30.78 29.16
N LEU A 721 -12.23 31.40 28.05
CA LEU A 721 -12.86 32.63 27.55
C LEU A 721 -14.31 32.43 27.14
N ALA A 722 -14.65 31.27 26.56
CA ALA A 722 -16.01 30.95 26.17
C ALA A 722 -16.93 30.73 27.39
N LEU A 723 -16.44 30.01 28.41
CA LEU A 723 -17.14 29.78 29.67
C LEU A 723 -17.35 31.09 30.44
N GLU A 724 -16.32 31.93 30.54
CA GLU A 724 -16.41 33.27 31.15
C GLU A 724 -17.40 34.18 30.42
N ALA A 725 -17.54 34.01 29.10
CA ALA A 725 -18.49 34.75 28.29
C ALA A 725 -19.94 34.22 28.37
N GLY A 726 -20.17 33.12 29.10
CA GLY A 726 -21.51 32.58 29.38
C GLY A 726 -21.86 31.29 28.65
N ALA A 727 -20.92 30.63 27.96
CA ALA A 727 -21.16 29.31 27.39
C ALA A 727 -21.47 28.26 28.47
N SER A 728 -22.45 27.39 28.21
CA SER A 728 -22.80 26.30 29.13
C SER A 728 -21.95 25.05 28.90
N ILE A 729 -21.56 24.81 27.66
CA ILE A 729 -20.79 23.66 27.21
C ILE A 729 -19.79 24.16 26.18
N VAL A 730 -18.52 23.76 26.34
CA VAL A 730 -17.47 24.03 25.37
C VAL A 730 -16.78 22.74 24.98
N ALA A 731 -16.61 22.53 23.67
CA ALA A 731 -15.92 21.40 23.08
C ALA A 731 -14.88 21.89 22.07
N THR A 732 -13.76 21.18 21.96
CA THR A 732 -12.64 21.55 21.06
C THR A 732 -12.08 20.33 20.33
N GLY A 733 -11.26 20.54 19.30
CA GLY A 733 -10.50 19.47 18.64
C GLY A 733 -9.26 19.00 19.43
N ARG A 734 -8.86 19.75 20.46
CA ARG A 734 -7.59 19.56 21.18
C ARG A 734 -7.67 18.47 22.24
N SER A 735 -6.63 17.64 22.33
CA SER A 735 -6.54 16.51 23.27
C SER A 735 -6.20 16.91 24.70
N ASP A 736 -5.63 18.09 24.91
CA ASP A 736 -5.25 18.62 26.22
C ASP A 736 -6.41 19.36 26.93
N LEU A 737 -7.58 19.48 26.29
CA LEU A 737 -8.74 20.21 26.80
C LEU A 737 -9.95 19.27 27.03
N PRO A 738 -10.91 19.65 27.90
CA PRO A 738 -12.15 18.91 28.08
C PRO A 738 -12.96 18.80 26.78
N ASN A 739 -13.85 17.81 26.70
CA ASN A 739 -14.74 17.57 25.57
C ASN A 739 -14.03 17.56 24.20
N GLN A 740 -12.98 16.73 24.07
CA GLN A 740 -12.30 16.58 22.80
C GLN A 740 -13.20 15.92 21.75
N VAL A 741 -13.51 16.65 20.68
CA VAL A 741 -14.21 16.15 19.49
C VAL A 741 -13.15 15.77 18.46
N ASN A 742 -12.83 14.47 18.39
CA ASN A 742 -11.78 13.96 17.52
C ASN A 742 -12.28 12.76 16.70
N ASN A 743 -12.08 12.83 15.39
CA ASN A 743 -12.59 11.87 14.41
C ASN A 743 -12.06 10.44 14.63
N SER A 744 -10.94 10.27 15.37
CA SER A 744 -10.43 8.96 15.82
C SER A 744 -11.43 8.15 16.64
N LEU A 745 -12.46 8.78 17.22
CA LEU A 745 -13.58 8.10 17.87
C LEU A 745 -14.55 7.44 16.89
N ALA A 746 -14.51 7.81 15.60
CA ALA A 746 -15.48 7.39 14.60
C ALA A 746 -14.89 6.41 13.58
N PHE A 747 -13.90 6.85 12.79
CA PHE A 747 -13.46 6.09 11.62
C PHE A 747 -13.01 4.64 11.91
N PRO A 748 -12.31 4.31 13.01
CA PRO A 748 -11.86 2.93 13.23
C PRO A 748 -13.04 1.97 13.39
N GLY A 749 -14.01 2.33 14.23
CA GLY A 749 -15.20 1.52 14.47
C GLY A 749 -16.13 1.45 13.25
N ILE A 750 -16.29 2.57 12.53
CA ILE A 750 -17.13 2.62 11.33
C ILE A 750 -16.58 1.66 10.27
N PHE A 751 -15.28 1.72 9.97
CA PHE A 751 -14.67 0.82 8.99
C PHE A 751 -14.72 -0.62 9.45
N ARG A 752 -14.43 -0.93 10.72
CA ARG A 752 -14.54 -2.30 11.21
C ARG A 752 -15.94 -2.87 11.00
N GLY A 753 -16.96 -2.10 11.35
CA GLY A 753 -18.36 -2.51 11.14
C GLY A 753 -18.71 -2.68 9.66
N ALA A 754 -18.19 -1.80 8.80
CA ALA A 754 -18.40 -1.83 7.35
C ALA A 754 -17.69 -3.02 6.66
N LEU A 755 -16.45 -3.31 7.05
CA LEU A 755 -15.65 -4.43 6.52
C LEU A 755 -16.24 -5.78 6.93
N ASP A 756 -16.61 -5.94 8.21
CA ASP A 756 -17.13 -7.21 8.74
C ASP A 756 -18.53 -7.54 8.22
N SER A 757 -19.29 -6.52 7.82
CA SER A 757 -20.58 -6.68 7.13
C SER A 757 -20.45 -6.64 5.59
N ARG A 758 -19.25 -6.35 5.07
CA ARG A 758 -18.93 -6.15 3.65
C ARG A 758 -19.91 -5.22 2.95
N VAL A 759 -20.31 -4.11 3.56
CA VAL A 759 -21.18 -3.14 2.86
C VAL A 759 -20.48 -2.52 1.66
N ARG A 760 -21.25 -2.03 0.69
CA ARG A 760 -20.71 -1.22 -0.43
C ARG A 760 -20.61 0.26 -0.10
N ASN A 761 -21.48 0.74 0.80
CA ASN A 761 -21.64 2.14 1.10
C ASN A 761 -21.87 2.33 2.59
N ILE A 762 -21.29 3.39 3.16
CA ILE A 762 -21.53 3.83 4.53
C ILE A 762 -22.61 4.92 4.47
N THR A 763 -23.84 4.57 4.84
CA THR A 763 -24.99 5.47 4.73
C THR A 763 -25.08 6.46 5.89
N ASP A 764 -25.93 7.48 5.77
CA ASP A 764 -26.13 8.45 6.85
C ASP A 764 -26.78 7.80 8.08
N GLU A 765 -27.63 6.80 7.93
CA GLU A 765 -28.18 6.02 9.05
C GLU A 765 -27.09 5.25 9.79
N MET A 766 -26.08 4.72 9.08
CA MET A 766 -24.93 4.07 9.69
C MET A 766 -24.06 5.08 10.44
N LYS A 767 -23.86 6.29 9.89
CA LYS A 767 -23.15 7.39 10.56
C LYS A 767 -23.90 7.86 11.82
N ILE A 768 -25.22 7.98 11.75
CA ILE A 768 -26.08 8.33 12.90
C ILE A 768 -25.98 7.23 13.97
N ALA A 769 -26.01 5.95 13.58
CA ALA A 769 -25.84 4.84 14.52
C ALA A 769 -24.47 4.88 15.21
N ALA A 770 -23.41 5.23 14.48
CA ALA A 770 -22.08 5.46 15.05
C ALA A 770 -22.09 6.62 16.06
N ALA A 771 -22.70 7.76 15.72
CA ALA A 771 -22.80 8.91 16.62
C ALA A 771 -23.58 8.58 17.90
N GLN A 772 -24.69 7.83 17.76
CA GLN A 772 -25.49 7.33 18.89
C GLN A 772 -24.68 6.39 19.80
N ALA A 773 -23.85 5.51 19.22
CA ALA A 773 -22.99 4.63 19.98
C ALA A 773 -21.93 5.41 20.78
N ILE A 774 -21.27 6.39 20.16
CA ILE A 774 -20.28 7.25 20.83
C ILE A 774 -20.95 8.04 21.97
N ALA A 775 -22.10 8.66 21.69
CA ALA A 775 -22.84 9.43 22.69
C ALA A 775 -23.31 8.56 23.87
N GLY A 776 -23.73 7.32 23.58
CA GLY A 776 -24.24 6.36 24.57
C GLY A 776 -23.21 5.86 25.57
N LEU A 777 -21.91 5.96 25.27
CA LEU A 777 -20.83 5.57 26.20
C LEU A 777 -20.67 6.52 27.38
N VAL A 778 -21.15 7.76 27.26
CA VAL A 778 -21.28 8.66 28.42
C VAL A 778 -22.68 8.46 29.00
N GLU A 779 -22.74 7.77 30.13
CA GLU A 779 -24.00 7.52 30.84
C GLU A 779 -24.62 8.84 31.32
N THR A 780 -25.96 8.87 31.41
CA THR A 780 -26.69 10.09 31.80
C THR A 780 -26.26 10.62 33.18
N LYS A 781 -25.87 9.75 34.11
CA LYS A 781 -25.40 10.11 35.45
C LYS A 781 -24.02 10.79 35.44
N ASP A 782 -23.24 10.53 34.39
CA ASP A 782 -21.85 10.98 34.25
C ASP A 782 -21.73 12.24 33.38
N LEU A 783 -22.80 12.59 32.64
CA LEU A 783 -22.86 13.80 31.83
C LEU A 783 -22.64 15.05 32.67
N ARG A 784 -21.65 15.84 32.27
CA ARG A 784 -21.32 17.15 32.85
C ARG A 784 -20.83 18.08 31.75
N SER A 785 -20.81 19.39 32.01
CA SER A 785 -20.47 20.40 31.00
C SER A 785 -19.06 20.24 30.43
N ASP A 786 -18.14 19.61 31.16
CA ASP A 786 -16.76 19.28 30.78
C ASP A 786 -16.58 17.80 30.36
N TRP A 787 -17.66 17.01 30.30
CA TRP A 787 -17.63 15.61 29.83
C TRP A 787 -18.93 15.19 29.13
N ILE A 788 -19.01 15.51 27.84
CA ILE A 788 -20.11 15.15 26.95
C ILE A 788 -19.71 14.11 25.91
N ILE A 789 -18.43 13.77 25.79
CA ILE A 789 -17.91 12.83 24.79
C ILE A 789 -16.81 11.96 25.41
N PRO A 790 -16.68 10.69 25.02
CA PRO A 790 -15.58 9.84 25.47
C PRO A 790 -14.21 10.44 25.12
N LYS A 791 -13.18 10.11 25.89
CA LYS A 791 -11.81 10.53 25.58
C LYS A 791 -11.30 9.79 24.34
N GLY A 792 -10.38 10.40 23.58
CA GLY A 792 -9.75 9.77 22.42
C GLY A 792 -9.02 8.45 22.71
N THR A 793 -8.68 8.18 23.97
CA THR A 793 -8.06 6.92 24.45
C THR A 793 -9.07 5.96 25.08
N ASP A 794 -10.38 6.20 24.93
CA ASP A 794 -11.42 5.27 25.36
C ASP A 794 -11.54 4.11 24.37
N PHE A 795 -10.87 3.01 24.69
CA PHE A 795 -10.84 1.79 23.88
C PHE A 795 -12.18 1.06 23.77
N SER A 796 -13.21 1.47 24.51
CA SER A 796 -14.57 0.94 24.36
C SER A 796 -15.34 1.52 23.17
N VAL A 797 -14.84 2.63 22.60
CA VAL A 797 -15.53 3.36 21.52
C VAL A 797 -15.60 2.56 20.23
N ALA A 798 -14.46 2.12 19.71
CA ALA A 798 -14.39 1.36 18.47
C ALA A 798 -15.26 0.08 18.46
N PRO A 799 -15.28 -0.78 19.50
CA PRO A 799 -16.17 -1.94 19.51
C PRO A 799 -17.65 -1.55 19.55
N ALA A 800 -18.03 -0.52 20.31
CA ALA A 800 -19.43 -0.05 20.36
C ALA A 800 -19.89 0.50 19.01
N VAL A 801 -19.04 1.30 18.35
CA VAL A 801 -19.33 1.85 17.01
C VAL A 801 -19.40 0.74 15.97
N ALA A 802 -18.47 -0.22 15.97
CA ALA A 802 -18.47 -1.34 15.04
C ALA A 802 -19.76 -2.18 15.15
N GLU A 803 -20.19 -2.49 16.37
CA GLU A 803 -21.45 -3.18 16.62
C GLU A 803 -22.66 -2.39 16.09
N ALA A 804 -22.76 -1.10 16.40
CA ALA A 804 -23.87 -0.26 15.97
C ALA A 804 -23.95 -0.14 14.43
N VAL A 805 -22.79 0.03 13.78
CA VAL A 805 -22.68 0.13 12.32
C VAL A 805 -23.04 -1.19 11.65
N THR A 806 -22.52 -2.32 12.14
CA THR A 806 -22.88 -3.65 11.63
C THR A 806 -24.37 -3.95 11.81
N ARG A 807 -24.92 -3.64 13.00
CA ARG A 807 -26.34 -3.82 13.29
C ARG A 807 -27.20 -3.01 12.31
N LYS A 808 -26.87 -1.74 12.10
CA LYS A 808 -27.58 -0.87 11.15
C LYS A 808 -27.47 -1.37 9.71
N ALA A 809 -26.30 -1.86 9.30
CA ALA A 809 -26.11 -2.45 7.97
C ALA A 809 -27.01 -3.68 7.74
N ILE A 810 -27.21 -4.51 8.77
CA ILE A 810 -28.12 -5.68 8.72
C ILE A 810 -29.58 -5.21 8.64
N GLU A 811 -29.99 -4.27 9.49
CA GLU A 811 -31.36 -3.73 9.50
C GLU A 811 -31.77 -3.13 8.15
N LEU A 812 -30.83 -2.48 7.46
CA LEU A 812 -31.04 -1.89 6.13
C LEU A 812 -30.91 -2.90 4.98
N GLY A 813 -30.53 -4.16 5.25
CA GLY A 813 -30.30 -5.18 4.21
C GLY A 813 -29.06 -4.92 3.35
N LEU A 814 -28.10 -4.13 3.84
CA LEU A 814 -26.87 -3.77 3.12
C LEU A 814 -25.71 -4.74 3.37
N ALA A 815 -25.76 -5.50 4.47
CA ALA A 815 -24.75 -6.50 4.80
C ALA A 815 -24.72 -7.62 3.75
N ARG A 816 -23.55 -7.88 3.15
CA ARG A 816 -23.36 -8.92 2.11
C ARG A 816 -22.98 -10.30 2.68
N VAL A 817 -22.76 -10.38 3.99
CA VAL A 817 -22.43 -11.61 4.72
C VAL A 817 -23.29 -11.74 5.96
N LYS A 818 -23.51 -12.97 6.41
CA LYS A 818 -24.16 -13.23 7.69
C LYS A 818 -23.14 -13.00 8.80
N VAL A 819 -23.37 -11.98 9.61
CA VAL A 819 -22.50 -11.59 10.73
C VAL A 819 -23.35 -11.23 11.94
N ASP A 820 -22.86 -11.55 13.14
CA ASP A 820 -23.46 -11.13 14.40
C ASP A 820 -22.78 -9.82 14.86
N PRO A 821 -23.51 -8.70 15.00
CA PRO A 821 -22.97 -7.44 15.49
C PRO A 821 -22.23 -7.55 16.82
N THR A 822 -22.72 -8.39 17.75
CA THR A 822 -22.11 -8.52 19.08
C THR A 822 -20.79 -9.26 18.99
N ALA A 823 -20.69 -10.28 18.13
CA ALA A 823 -19.44 -10.97 17.84
C ALA A 823 -18.40 -10.04 17.16
N VAL A 824 -18.83 -9.05 16.36
CA VAL A 824 -17.92 -8.02 15.82
C VAL A 824 -17.29 -7.22 16.96
N ALA A 825 -18.13 -6.70 17.86
CA ALA A 825 -17.66 -5.96 19.04
C ALA A 825 -16.71 -6.80 19.92
N GLU A 826 -17.03 -8.07 20.16
CA GLU A 826 -16.19 -8.98 20.96
C GLU A 826 -14.80 -9.17 20.33
N ARG A 827 -14.72 -9.40 19.02
CA ARG A 827 -13.42 -9.50 18.33
C ARG A 827 -12.58 -8.24 18.47
N VAL A 828 -13.22 -7.07 18.34
CA VAL A 828 -12.53 -5.79 18.54
C VAL A 828 -12.05 -5.62 19.97
N ARG A 829 -12.89 -5.95 20.97
CA ARG A 829 -12.48 -5.90 22.39
C ARG A 829 -11.29 -6.83 22.65
N HIS A 830 -11.36 -8.08 22.17
CA HIS A 830 -10.27 -9.04 22.30
C HIS A 830 -8.98 -8.51 21.65
N PHE A 831 -9.06 -7.94 20.45
CA PHE A 831 -7.90 -7.32 19.80
C PHE A 831 -7.30 -6.18 20.64
N VAL A 832 -8.14 -5.23 21.06
CA VAL A 832 -7.68 -4.01 21.73
C VAL A 832 -7.19 -4.25 23.17
N TYR A 833 -7.78 -5.20 23.89
CA TYR A 833 -7.42 -5.46 25.29
C TYR A 833 -6.47 -6.65 25.50
N GLU A 834 -6.50 -7.67 24.64
CA GLU A 834 -5.80 -8.94 24.88
C GLU A 834 -4.66 -9.24 23.88
N GLN A 835 -4.68 -8.64 22.68
CA GLN A 835 -3.66 -8.87 21.63
C GLN A 835 -2.67 -7.71 21.43
N ARG A 836 -2.58 -6.80 22.41
CA ARG A 836 -1.76 -5.57 22.33
C ARG A 836 -0.27 -5.74 22.61
N ASP A 837 0.16 -6.95 22.97
CA ASP A 837 1.54 -7.27 23.36
C ASP A 837 2.38 -7.82 22.20
#